data_AF-A0A5B6X1G2-F1
#
_entry.id   AF-A0A5B6X1G2-F1
#
_cell.length_a   1.000
_cell.length_b   1.000
_cell.length_c   1.000
_cell.angle_alpha   90.00
_cell.angle_beta   90.00
_cell.angle_gamma   90.00
#
_symmetry.space_group_name_H-M   'P 1'
#
loop_
_entity.id
_entity.type
_entity.pdbx_description
1 polymer ?
#
loop_
_entity_poly.entity_id
_entity_poly.type
_entity_poly.pdbx_seq_one_letter_code
_entity_poly.pdbx_strand_id
1 'polypeptide(L)'
;MEWLAHLINSEINTGKWQPIKLSRSGPALSHLFFADDLVIFCKAEMDQARLVKETLKHFCDLSGHKINARKSNIFFSKSVDTSLSDQISQLYGFQKVLNLRNYLGVPLLHDRVTKSTLNFVIEKVRSKLQKWEARKLSLAGRITLAQSVLLTIPSYFMQSLAIPKGVCDELEKIARQFIWGGTAGNPKIALLGWDSICQPRTCGGLGLRHLQDHNNSFLMKIGFNLVTRKDALWVQVLRSKYGWKDQLPESILKSQSSHLWKSLSKVWPLLRENLMWSVGDGSTISGWKDNWIPGIGPLLSYAPAQNRINLDSTLKDWILPNGSWNVDMLRLWLPEDKLKRIVSIPPPHPDNGEDRIIWARSGSGSFSIRSAYWTLKENSWKPKDDNWKVVWNYQGPQRVRIFLWLVANQRLLTNSERSRRGITHSKACPSCGHDPEDTIHVLRDCWMAKETWKLVVPLEEQPRIKREFGKIEIFIFQNIDGSPLESLKHHSAGHKTLSHYHKTKGLESRGTNNICSDKWVHLSSDGAVARIFGDAAAGGVVRDQDGNWILGYTHYLGSCSPLEAELWGVLDGVLILLNKGYKKVKIQTDNLEVIRALATKDMIDSGTTLLRRIKRIMYSEGQWEIKHVPREGNLTADQLAKIGLSWQTSLRVFEVPPDVVITAFLQDKEHNVS
;
A
#
# COMPACT_ATOMS: atom_id res chain seq x y z
N MET A 1 17.33 -4.30 -30.84
CA MET A 1 16.80 -5.61 -30.39
C MET A 1 15.80 -6.21 -31.37
N GLU A 2 14.80 -5.46 -31.83
CA GLU A 2 13.87 -5.92 -32.88
C GLU A 2 14.60 -6.41 -34.15
N TRP A 3 15.65 -5.69 -34.55
CA TRP A 3 16.47 -6.09 -35.70
C TRP A 3 17.13 -7.48 -35.51
N LEU A 4 17.60 -7.82 -34.30
CA LEU A 4 18.11 -9.16 -33.98
C LEU A 4 17.01 -10.21 -34.06
N ALA A 5 15.80 -9.89 -33.60
CA ALA A 5 14.65 -10.79 -33.72
C ALA A 5 14.31 -11.07 -35.20
N HIS A 6 14.35 -10.05 -36.05
CA HIS A 6 14.15 -10.20 -37.50
C HIS A 6 15.23 -11.03 -38.17
N LEU A 7 16.52 -10.83 -37.82
CA LEU A 7 17.62 -11.68 -38.31
C LEU A 7 17.38 -13.15 -37.96
N ILE A 8 17.10 -13.45 -36.69
CA ILE A 8 16.83 -14.82 -36.24
C ILE A 8 15.61 -15.40 -36.98
N ASN A 9 14.53 -14.64 -37.12
CA ASN A 9 13.34 -15.10 -37.84
C ASN A 9 13.60 -15.34 -39.33
N SER A 10 14.45 -14.53 -39.98
CA SER A 10 14.88 -14.75 -41.36
C SER A 10 15.67 -16.06 -41.51
N GLU A 11 16.61 -16.33 -40.60
CA GLU A 11 17.38 -17.58 -40.58
C GLU A 11 16.49 -18.81 -40.28
N ILE A 12 15.42 -18.64 -39.49
CA ILE A 12 14.41 -19.69 -39.27
C ILE A 12 13.59 -19.93 -40.53
N ASN A 13 13.12 -18.87 -41.19
CA ASN A 13 12.30 -18.98 -42.41
C ASN A 13 13.06 -19.61 -43.58
N THR A 14 14.37 -19.41 -43.64
CA THR A 14 15.25 -20.05 -44.63
C THR A 14 15.66 -21.48 -44.24
N GLY A 15 15.23 -21.98 -43.07
CA GLY A 15 15.50 -23.33 -42.57
C GLY A 15 16.91 -23.54 -42.01
N LYS A 16 17.75 -22.50 -41.96
CA LYS A 16 19.12 -22.57 -41.44
C LYS A 16 19.14 -22.68 -39.92
N TRP A 17 18.31 -21.89 -39.24
CA TRP A 17 18.18 -21.93 -37.79
C TRP A 17 17.13 -22.92 -37.35
N GLN A 18 17.51 -23.87 -36.48
CA GLN A 18 16.62 -24.89 -35.95
C GLN A 18 16.12 -24.51 -34.54
N PRO A 19 14.89 -23.98 -34.41
CA PRO A 19 14.30 -23.64 -33.11
C PRO A 19 13.92 -24.90 -32.33
N ILE A 20 13.74 -24.76 -31.01
CA ILE A 20 13.28 -25.87 -30.16
C ILE A 20 11.75 -25.95 -30.17
N LYS A 21 11.21 -27.17 -30.08
CA LYS A 21 9.77 -27.42 -29.88
C LYS A 21 9.56 -28.27 -28.64
N LEU A 22 8.63 -27.85 -27.78
CA LEU A 22 8.28 -28.59 -26.55
C LEU A 22 7.19 -29.66 -26.77
N SER A 23 6.52 -29.63 -27.92
CA SER A 23 5.55 -30.63 -28.37
C SER A 23 5.51 -30.65 -29.91
N ARG A 24 5.07 -31.77 -30.52
CA ARG A 24 5.02 -31.92 -31.99
C ARG A 24 4.19 -30.82 -32.67
N SER A 25 3.06 -30.48 -32.07
CA SER A 25 2.12 -29.42 -32.54
C SER A 25 2.36 -28.05 -31.87
N GLY A 26 3.44 -27.90 -31.10
CA GLY A 26 3.72 -26.65 -30.38
C GLY A 26 4.41 -25.61 -31.25
N PRO A 27 4.32 -24.32 -30.87
CA PRO A 27 5.08 -23.26 -31.53
C PRO A 27 6.58 -23.50 -31.35
N ALA A 28 7.35 -23.07 -32.35
CA ALA A 28 8.80 -23.13 -32.31
C ALA A 28 9.36 -21.98 -31.49
N LEU A 29 10.33 -22.26 -30.61
CA LEU A 29 10.96 -21.29 -29.73
C LEU A 29 12.42 -21.08 -30.15
N SER A 30 12.78 -19.84 -30.43
CA SER A 30 14.14 -19.45 -30.81
C SER A 30 14.74 -18.39 -29.89
N HIS A 31 13.93 -17.47 -29.37
CA HIS A 31 14.42 -16.42 -28.47
C HIS A 31 13.32 -15.85 -27.57
N LEU A 32 13.74 -15.29 -26.43
CA LEU A 32 12.97 -14.44 -25.54
C LEU A 32 13.84 -13.24 -25.17
N PHE A 33 13.37 -12.03 -25.50
CA PHE A 33 14.13 -10.79 -25.27
C PHE A 33 13.42 -9.91 -24.26
N PHE A 34 14.20 -9.32 -23.36
CA PHE A 34 13.75 -8.26 -22.47
C PHE A 34 14.89 -7.24 -22.30
N ALA A 35 14.78 -6.08 -22.96
CA ALA A 35 15.87 -5.11 -23.05
C ALA A 35 17.19 -5.79 -23.51
N ASP A 36 18.23 -5.76 -22.68
CA ASP A 36 19.53 -6.40 -22.89
C ASP A 36 19.61 -7.85 -22.38
N ASP A 37 18.61 -8.33 -21.63
CA ASP A 37 18.54 -9.70 -21.12
C ASP A 37 17.95 -10.66 -22.16
N LEU A 38 18.82 -11.42 -22.83
CA LEU A 38 18.46 -12.34 -23.92
C LEU A 38 18.50 -13.79 -23.47
N VAL A 39 17.48 -14.55 -23.86
CA VAL A 39 17.49 -16.02 -23.81
C VAL A 39 17.32 -16.54 -25.23
N ILE A 40 18.31 -17.29 -25.71
CA ILE A 40 18.31 -17.85 -27.06
C ILE A 40 18.20 -19.37 -26.96
N PHE A 41 17.38 -19.96 -27.81
CA PHE A 41 17.13 -21.38 -27.92
C PHE A 41 17.56 -21.88 -29.29
N CYS A 42 18.41 -22.90 -29.30
CA CYS A 42 18.82 -23.61 -30.50
C CYS A 42 19.04 -25.09 -30.16
N LYS A 43 19.05 -25.93 -31.20
CA LYS A 43 19.44 -27.34 -31.06
C LYS A 43 20.93 -27.42 -30.70
N ALA A 44 21.29 -28.35 -29.82
CA ALA A 44 22.67 -28.55 -29.38
C ALA A 44 23.48 -29.27 -30.48
N GLU A 45 23.93 -28.51 -31.48
CA GLU A 45 24.77 -28.96 -32.60
C GLU A 45 25.81 -27.86 -32.90
N MET A 46 27.01 -28.24 -33.37
CA MET A 46 28.08 -27.29 -33.64
C MET A 46 27.72 -26.27 -34.73
N ASP A 47 27.03 -26.71 -35.78
CA ASP A 47 26.66 -25.81 -36.88
C ASP A 47 25.60 -24.79 -36.45
N GLN A 48 24.65 -25.19 -35.59
CA GLN A 48 23.69 -24.28 -34.98
C GLN A 48 24.39 -23.27 -34.06
N ALA A 49 25.36 -23.72 -33.25
CA ALA A 49 26.14 -22.84 -32.39
C ALA A 49 26.97 -21.81 -33.19
N ARG A 50 27.58 -22.23 -34.30
CA ARG A 50 28.29 -21.31 -35.22
C ARG A 50 27.34 -20.28 -35.82
N LEU A 51 26.18 -20.71 -36.33
CA LEU A 51 25.16 -19.84 -36.89
C LEU A 51 24.68 -18.78 -35.88
N VAL A 52 24.39 -19.20 -34.64
CA VAL A 52 24.00 -18.30 -33.56
C VAL A 52 25.11 -17.28 -33.28
N LYS A 53 26.37 -17.71 -33.22
CA LYS A 53 27.52 -16.84 -32.96
C LYS A 53 27.72 -15.82 -34.10
N GLU A 54 27.58 -16.25 -35.35
CA GLU A 54 27.67 -15.39 -36.54
C GLU A 54 26.54 -14.36 -36.57
N THR A 55 25.30 -14.78 -36.31
CA THR A 55 24.13 -13.90 -36.25
C THR A 55 24.31 -12.83 -35.16
N LEU A 56 24.78 -13.24 -33.98
CA LEU A 56 25.05 -12.31 -32.87
C LEU A 56 26.21 -11.38 -33.18
N LYS A 57 27.28 -11.87 -33.83
CA LYS A 57 28.41 -11.06 -34.25
C LYS A 57 27.96 -10.01 -35.28
N HIS A 58 27.22 -10.41 -36.30
CA HIS A 58 26.68 -9.51 -37.31
C HIS A 58 25.81 -8.41 -36.70
N PHE A 59 24.97 -8.77 -35.72
CA PHE A 59 24.22 -7.80 -34.93
C PHE A 59 25.11 -6.84 -34.14
N CYS A 60 26.16 -7.35 -33.48
CA CYS A 60 27.10 -6.52 -32.71
C CYS A 60 27.88 -5.57 -33.63
N ASP A 61 28.33 -6.03 -34.78
CA ASP A 61 29.09 -5.25 -35.77
C ASP A 61 28.25 -4.08 -36.32
N LEU A 62 26.95 -4.28 -36.53
CA LEU A 62 26.04 -3.23 -37.04
C LEU A 62 25.49 -2.31 -35.96
N SER A 63 25.26 -2.81 -34.75
CA SER A 63 24.67 -2.03 -33.66
C SER A 63 25.71 -1.37 -32.74
N GLY A 64 27.00 -1.70 -32.88
CA GLY A 64 28.08 -1.29 -31.97
C GLY A 64 28.01 -1.91 -30.56
N HIS A 65 27.05 -2.81 -30.30
CA HIS A 65 26.91 -3.47 -29.00
C HIS A 65 27.96 -4.57 -28.81
N LYS A 66 28.22 -4.94 -27.55
CA LYS A 66 29.13 -6.04 -27.20
C LYS A 66 28.48 -6.99 -26.20
N ILE A 67 28.71 -8.29 -26.41
CA ILE A 67 28.22 -9.34 -25.51
C ILE A 67 29.11 -9.40 -24.26
N ASN A 68 28.50 -9.37 -23.09
CA ASN A 68 29.22 -9.57 -21.83
C ASN A 68 29.38 -11.07 -21.53
N ALA A 69 30.50 -11.66 -21.96
CA ALA A 69 30.79 -13.08 -21.75
C ALA A 69 30.79 -13.49 -20.26
N ARG A 70 31.13 -12.59 -19.33
CA ARG A 70 31.13 -12.87 -17.87
C ARG A 70 29.73 -13.00 -17.28
N LYS A 71 28.74 -12.31 -17.88
CA LYS A 71 27.33 -12.40 -17.47
C LYS A 71 26.56 -13.46 -18.27
N SER A 72 27.10 -13.90 -19.40
CA SER A 72 26.48 -14.85 -20.30
C SER A 72 26.77 -16.29 -19.86
N ASN A 73 25.74 -17.13 -19.84
CA ASN A 73 25.84 -18.52 -19.43
C ASN A 73 25.18 -19.43 -20.47
N ILE A 74 25.66 -20.67 -20.58
CA ILE A 74 25.06 -21.69 -21.44
C ILE A 74 24.55 -22.84 -20.58
N PHE A 75 23.32 -23.26 -20.85
CA PHE A 75 22.70 -24.43 -20.26
C PHE A 75 22.44 -25.48 -21.34
N PHE A 76 22.82 -26.72 -21.07
CA PHE A 76 22.63 -27.85 -21.97
C PHE A 76 21.59 -28.82 -21.39
N SER A 77 20.79 -29.45 -22.24
CA SER A 77 19.89 -30.53 -21.79
C SER A 77 20.68 -31.75 -21.34
N LYS A 78 20.12 -32.54 -20.42
CA LYS A 78 20.78 -33.73 -19.83
C LYS A 78 21.21 -34.79 -20.85
N SER A 79 20.64 -34.76 -22.04
CA SER A 79 20.91 -35.70 -23.15
C SER A 79 22.06 -35.27 -24.07
N VAL A 80 22.67 -34.10 -23.86
CA VAL A 80 23.77 -33.62 -24.71
C VAL A 80 25.08 -34.25 -24.26
N ASP A 81 25.87 -34.74 -25.22
CA ASP A 81 27.18 -35.30 -24.97
C ASP A 81 28.15 -34.27 -24.37
N THR A 82 28.98 -34.70 -23.42
CA THR A 82 29.92 -33.83 -22.72
C THR A 82 30.92 -33.19 -23.68
N SER A 83 31.47 -33.95 -24.64
CA SER A 83 32.43 -33.44 -25.62
C SER A 83 31.81 -32.33 -26.47
N LEU A 84 30.60 -32.53 -26.97
CA LEU A 84 29.88 -31.52 -27.75
C LEU A 84 29.60 -30.26 -26.92
N SER A 85 29.16 -30.43 -25.67
CA SER A 85 28.87 -29.29 -24.78
C SER A 85 30.12 -28.47 -24.46
N ASP A 86 31.28 -29.11 -24.34
CA ASP A 86 32.55 -28.44 -24.04
C ASP A 86 33.08 -27.71 -25.29
N GLN A 87 32.94 -28.30 -26.47
CA GLN A 87 33.24 -27.64 -27.76
C GLN A 87 32.39 -26.38 -27.97
N ILE A 88 31.08 -26.47 -27.73
CA ILE A 88 30.17 -25.30 -27.81
C ILE A 88 30.57 -24.25 -26.77
N SER A 89 30.89 -24.66 -25.53
CA SER A 89 31.28 -23.72 -24.48
C SER A 89 32.59 -22.99 -24.83
N GLN A 90 33.57 -23.70 -25.40
CA GLN A 90 34.82 -23.13 -25.90
C GLN A 90 34.59 -22.17 -27.07
N LEU A 91 33.64 -22.47 -27.97
CA LEU A 91 33.29 -21.59 -29.08
C LEU A 91 32.81 -20.22 -28.60
N TYR A 92 31.98 -20.14 -27.56
CA TYR A 92 31.46 -18.88 -27.05
C TYR A 92 32.33 -18.22 -25.98
N GLY A 93 33.10 -19.01 -25.21
CA GLY A 93 33.78 -18.54 -24.00
C GLY A 93 32.80 -18.21 -22.86
N PHE A 94 31.59 -18.79 -22.88
CA PHE A 94 30.59 -18.60 -21.83
C PHE A 94 30.69 -19.69 -20.77
N GLN A 95 30.26 -19.38 -19.55
CA GLN A 95 30.25 -20.36 -18.47
C GLN A 95 29.13 -21.39 -18.67
N LYS A 96 29.49 -22.68 -18.69
CA LYS A 96 28.54 -23.80 -18.62
C LYS A 96 27.90 -23.85 -17.23
N VAL A 97 26.58 -23.78 -17.17
CA VAL A 97 25.83 -23.80 -15.90
C VAL A 97 24.86 -24.97 -15.86
N LEU A 98 24.69 -25.54 -14.66
CA LEU A 98 23.70 -26.59 -14.41
C LEU A 98 22.27 -26.04 -14.33
N ASN A 99 22.09 -24.75 -14.03
CA ASN A 99 20.81 -24.06 -13.98
C ASN A 99 21.02 -22.58 -14.33
N LEU A 100 20.09 -21.97 -15.06
CA LEU A 100 20.17 -20.57 -15.51
C LEU A 100 19.98 -19.52 -14.38
N ARG A 101 20.10 -19.93 -13.11
CA ARG A 101 19.91 -19.13 -11.88
C ARG A 101 18.67 -18.26 -11.92
N ASN A 102 18.78 -16.99 -12.32
CA ASN A 102 17.70 -16.01 -12.29
C ASN A 102 17.55 -15.33 -13.66
N TYR A 103 16.32 -15.16 -14.11
CA TYR A 103 15.96 -14.31 -15.25
C TYR A 103 14.95 -13.27 -14.79
N LEU A 104 15.24 -11.98 -15.04
CA LEU A 104 14.45 -10.85 -14.55
C LEU A 104 14.20 -10.91 -13.03
N GLY A 105 15.20 -11.35 -12.27
CA GLY A 105 15.10 -11.49 -10.81
C GLY A 105 14.20 -12.62 -10.32
N VAL A 106 13.66 -13.47 -11.21
CA VAL A 106 12.89 -14.68 -10.89
C VAL A 106 13.78 -15.90 -11.12
N PRO A 107 13.89 -16.82 -10.15
CA PRO A 107 14.70 -18.01 -10.34
C PRO A 107 14.09 -18.93 -11.41
N LEU A 108 14.92 -19.38 -12.36
CA LEU A 108 14.56 -20.38 -13.35
C LEU A 108 14.71 -21.76 -12.71
N LEU A 109 13.60 -22.27 -12.19
CA LEU A 109 13.57 -23.50 -11.40
C LEU A 109 13.36 -24.72 -12.29
N HIS A 110 14.37 -25.59 -12.35
CA HIS A 110 14.33 -26.86 -13.05
C HIS A 110 13.93 -28.04 -12.13
N ASP A 111 14.00 -27.83 -10.81
CA ASP A 111 13.66 -28.79 -9.76
C ASP A 111 12.55 -28.28 -8.83
N ARG A 112 12.10 -29.14 -7.90
CA ARG A 112 11.02 -28.84 -6.96
C ARG A 112 11.32 -27.57 -6.15
N VAL A 113 10.38 -26.62 -6.20
CA VAL A 113 10.45 -25.41 -5.37
C VAL A 113 10.29 -25.80 -3.90
N THR A 114 11.34 -25.61 -3.11
CA THR A 114 11.34 -25.85 -1.66
C THR A 114 11.47 -24.53 -0.89
N LYS A 115 11.36 -24.61 0.45
CA LYS A 115 11.61 -23.45 1.32
C LYS A 115 13.03 -22.89 1.12
N SER A 116 14.02 -23.73 0.88
CA SER A 116 15.40 -23.28 0.65
C SER A 116 15.55 -22.52 -0.66
N THR A 117 14.86 -22.94 -1.72
CA THR A 117 14.89 -22.25 -3.02
C THR A 117 14.43 -20.80 -2.94
N LEU A 118 13.41 -20.51 -2.13
CA LEU A 118 12.85 -19.16 -1.98
C LEU A 118 13.29 -18.46 -0.70
N ASN A 119 14.32 -18.97 -0.01
CA ASN A 119 14.80 -18.34 1.22
C ASN A 119 15.31 -16.92 0.98
N PHE A 120 15.85 -16.63 -0.21
CA PHE A 120 16.25 -15.28 -0.58
C PHE A 120 15.08 -14.27 -0.56
N VAL A 121 13.83 -14.71 -0.82
CA VAL A 121 12.64 -13.86 -0.74
C VAL A 121 12.35 -13.51 0.72
N ILE A 122 12.48 -14.50 1.61
CA ILE A 122 12.34 -14.34 3.06
C ILE A 122 13.38 -13.33 3.56
N GLU A 123 14.65 -13.50 3.20
CA GLU A 123 15.72 -12.58 3.59
C GLU A 123 15.52 -11.17 3.01
N LYS A 124 15.02 -11.05 1.77
CA LYS A 124 14.73 -9.76 1.16
C LYS A 124 13.62 -9.01 1.91
N VAL A 125 12.56 -9.71 2.32
CA VAL A 125 11.48 -9.13 3.15
C VAL A 125 12.01 -8.78 4.54
N ARG A 126 12.76 -9.68 5.18
CA ARG A 126 13.35 -9.46 6.51
C ARG A 126 14.28 -8.25 6.50
N SER A 127 15.23 -8.19 5.56
CA SER A 127 16.15 -7.06 5.39
C SER A 127 15.39 -5.75 5.15
N LYS A 128 14.36 -5.74 4.29
CA LYS A 128 13.54 -4.54 4.06
C LYS A 128 12.81 -4.07 5.32
N LEU A 129 12.33 -4.97 6.18
CA LEU A 129 11.64 -4.60 7.42
C LEU A 129 12.63 -4.20 8.53
N GLN A 130 13.81 -4.82 8.59
CA GLN A 130 14.85 -4.54 9.59
C GLN A 130 15.68 -3.28 9.29
N LYS A 131 15.82 -2.89 8.02
CA LYS A 131 16.49 -1.63 7.63
C LYS A 131 15.86 -0.39 8.26
N TRP A 132 14.61 -0.48 8.70
CA TRP A 132 13.95 0.59 9.41
C TRP A 132 14.15 0.38 10.91
N GLU A 133 14.69 1.38 11.59
CA GLU A 133 14.74 1.38 13.05
C GLU A 133 13.31 1.31 13.60
N ALA A 134 12.87 0.10 13.96
CA ALA A 134 11.54 -0.14 14.51
C ALA A 134 11.24 0.72 15.75
N ARG A 135 12.28 1.27 16.41
CA ARG A 135 12.21 2.26 17.51
C ARG A 135 11.49 3.55 17.12
N LYS A 136 11.71 4.04 15.90
CA LYS A 136 11.19 5.34 15.43
C LYS A 136 9.78 5.27 14.84
N LEU A 137 9.26 4.06 14.61
CA LEU A 137 7.97 3.86 13.94
C LEU A 137 6.84 3.59 14.94
N SER A 138 5.78 4.39 14.83
CA SER A 138 4.48 4.11 15.46
C SER A 138 3.88 2.80 14.93
N LEU A 139 2.92 2.21 15.66
CA LEU A 139 2.18 1.03 15.21
C LEU A 139 1.57 1.22 13.80
N ALA A 140 0.99 2.40 13.56
CA ALA A 140 0.48 2.78 12.25
C ALA A 140 1.55 2.77 11.15
N GLY A 141 2.74 3.30 11.45
CA GLY A 141 3.88 3.26 10.52
C GLY A 141 4.33 1.84 10.23
N ARG A 142 4.40 0.97 11.24
CA ARG A 142 4.77 -0.44 11.08
C ARG A 142 3.77 -1.22 10.25
N ILE A 143 2.47 -1.03 10.49
CA ILE A 143 1.40 -1.64 9.67
C ILE A 143 1.54 -1.21 8.22
N THR A 144 1.71 0.09 7.98
CA THR A 144 1.83 0.65 6.62
C THR A 144 3.04 0.08 5.89
N LEU A 145 4.19 -0.02 6.55
CA LEU A 145 5.41 -0.58 5.99
C LEU A 145 5.31 -2.10 5.78
N ALA A 146 4.72 -2.83 6.73
CA ALA A 146 4.48 -4.26 6.57
C ALA A 146 3.56 -4.54 5.37
N GLN A 147 2.49 -3.74 5.21
CA GLN A 147 1.58 -3.81 4.07
C GLN A 147 2.31 -3.55 2.76
N SER A 148 3.10 -2.47 2.65
CA SER A 148 3.80 -2.13 1.41
C SER A 148 4.83 -3.20 1.02
N VAL A 149 5.54 -3.79 1.98
CA VAL A 149 6.53 -4.84 1.73
C VAL A 149 5.86 -6.18 1.39
N LEU A 150 4.88 -6.63 2.18
CA LEU A 150 4.18 -7.91 1.96
C LEU A 150 3.38 -7.93 0.67
N LEU A 151 2.85 -6.78 0.23
CA LEU A 151 2.08 -6.72 -1.01
C LEU A 151 2.97 -6.62 -2.25
N THR A 152 4.19 -6.10 -2.17
CA THR A 152 5.02 -5.86 -3.36
C THR A 152 5.99 -6.99 -3.64
N ILE A 153 6.79 -7.41 -2.65
CA ILE A 153 7.89 -8.34 -2.87
C ILE A 153 7.38 -9.75 -3.24
N PRO A 154 6.51 -10.39 -2.44
CA PRO A 154 5.98 -11.71 -2.79
C PRO A 154 5.14 -11.68 -4.06
N SER A 155 4.31 -10.64 -4.26
CA SER A 155 3.46 -10.51 -5.45
C SER A 155 4.22 -10.50 -6.76
N TYR A 156 5.46 -9.98 -6.78
CA TYR A 156 6.32 -10.08 -7.96
C TYR A 156 6.57 -11.53 -8.38
N PHE A 157 6.92 -12.39 -7.42
CA PHE A 157 7.16 -13.81 -7.68
C PHE A 157 5.86 -14.59 -7.92
N MET A 158 4.77 -14.24 -7.23
CA MET A 158 3.47 -14.90 -7.38
C MET A 158 2.90 -14.77 -8.81
N GLN A 159 3.33 -13.76 -9.58
CA GLN A 159 2.91 -13.58 -10.98
C GLN A 159 3.32 -14.74 -11.90
N SER A 160 4.37 -15.49 -11.55
CA SER A 160 4.89 -16.59 -12.37
C SER A 160 5.12 -17.89 -11.60
N LEU A 161 5.14 -17.85 -10.27
CA LEU A 161 5.48 -18.98 -9.41
C LEU A 161 4.42 -19.24 -8.33
N ALA A 162 4.26 -20.52 -8.00
CA ALA A 162 3.56 -20.94 -6.79
C ALA A 162 4.55 -20.95 -5.62
N ILE A 163 4.40 -20.01 -4.69
CA ILE A 163 5.17 -19.94 -3.46
C ILE A 163 4.67 -21.04 -2.50
N PRO A 164 5.55 -21.91 -1.96
CA PRO A 164 5.14 -22.92 -1.00
C PRO A 164 4.49 -22.32 0.25
N LYS A 165 3.48 -23.02 0.80
CA LYS A 165 2.76 -22.60 2.01
C LYS A 165 3.70 -22.23 3.16
N GLY A 166 4.70 -23.05 3.44
CA GLY A 166 5.66 -22.78 4.52
C GLY A 166 6.53 -21.52 4.32
N VAL A 167 6.68 -21.03 3.09
CA VAL A 167 7.32 -19.73 2.82
C VAL A 167 6.33 -18.60 3.06
N CYS A 168 5.08 -18.76 2.63
CA CYS A 168 4.00 -17.80 2.92
C CYS A 168 3.82 -17.60 4.44
N ASP A 169 3.75 -18.70 5.20
CA ASP A 169 3.58 -18.68 6.65
C ASP A 169 4.77 -17.98 7.35
N GLU A 170 6.00 -18.20 6.88
CA GLU A 170 7.19 -17.54 7.42
C GLU A 170 7.19 -16.03 7.14
N LEU A 171 6.80 -15.62 5.93
CA LEU A 171 6.69 -14.21 5.57
C LEU A 171 5.62 -13.49 6.41
N GLU A 172 4.46 -14.12 6.60
CA GLU A 172 3.40 -13.60 7.47
C GLU A 172 3.85 -13.53 8.93
N LYS A 173 4.59 -14.54 9.42
CA LYS A 173 5.17 -14.54 10.77
C LYS A 173 6.13 -13.36 10.95
N ILE A 174 7.04 -13.12 10.02
CA ILE A 174 7.98 -11.98 10.07
C ILE A 174 7.21 -10.66 10.10
N ALA A 175 6.20 -10.49 9.25
CA ALA A 175 5.40 -9.27 9.24
C ALA A 175 4.60 -9.08 10.53
N ARG A 176 4.01 -10.15 11.07
CA ARG A 176 3.30 -10.12 12.35
C ARG A 176 4.24 -9.73 13.49
N GLN A 177 5.44 -10.32 13.54
CA GLN A 177 6.47 -9.96 14.51
C GLN A 177 6.93 -8.52 14.35
N PHE A 178 7.04 -8.00 13.13
CA PHE A 178 7.40 -6.61 12.89
C PHE A 178 6.31 -5.64 13.35
N ILE A 179 5.03 -5.93 13.02
CA ILE A 179 3.88 -5.10 13.40
C ILE A 179 3.76 -5.02 14.92
N TRP A 180 3.73 -6.18 15.59
CA TRP A 180 3.45 -6.24 17.03
C TRP A 180 4.70 -6.16 17.91
N GLY A 181 5.86 -6.59 17.42
CA GLY A 181 7.06 -6.86 18.23
C GLY A 181 7.71 -5.65 18.89
N GLY A 182 8.59 -5.91 19.87
CA GLY A 182 9.39 -4.89 20.54
C GLY A 182 10.77 -4.75 19.90
N THR A 183 11.59 -3.86 20.47
CA THR A 183 13.01 -3.75 20.12
C THR A 183 13.83 -4.80 20.85
N ALA A 184 14.93 -5.24 20.20
CA ALA A 184 15.91 -6.18 20.75
C ALA A 184 15.36 -7.57 21.12
N GLY A 185 14.75 -8.27 20.15
CA GLY A 185 14.48 -9.71 20.29
C GLY A 185 13.33 -10.10 21.22
N ASN A 186 12.75 -9.17 21.99
CA ASN A 186 11.64 -9.47 22.88
C ASN A 186 10.28 -9.35 22.16
N PRO A 187 9.50 -10.45 22.05
CA PRO A 187 8.20 -10.42 21.43
C PRO A 187 7.22 -9.61 22.28
N LYS A 188 6.75 -8.46 21.77
CA LYS A 188 5.57 -7.78 22.31
C LYS A 188 4.33 -8.61 21.97
N ILE A 189 3.38 -8.64 22.90
CA ILE A 189 2.14 -9.41 22.79
C ILE A 189 1.32 -8.91 21.60
N ALA A 190 0.95 -9.82 20.70
CA ALA A 190 0.01 -9.50 19.63
C ALA A 190 -1.38 -9.24 20.23
N LEU A 191 -1.92 -8.04 20.01
CA LEU A 191 -3.23 -7.66 20.55
C LEU A 191 -4.37 -8.34 19.80
N LEU A 192 -4.17 -8.63 18.51
CA LEU A 192 -5.11 -9.29 17.60
C LEU A 192 -4.48 -10.48 16.88
N GLY A 193 -5.32 -11.47 16.56
CA GLY A 193 -4.96 -12.60 15.71
C GLY A 193 -4.76 -12.17 14.26
N TRP A 194 -3.93 -12.92 13.52
CA TRP A 194 -3.60 -12.60 12.13
C TRP A 194 -4.83 -12.66 11.22
N ASP A 195 -5.72 -13.64 11.42
CA ASP A 195 -6.97 -13.74 10.66
C ASP A 195 -7.88 -12.52 10.84
N SER A 196 -7.90 -11.93 12.04
CA SER A 196 -8.66 -10.69 12.30
C SER A 196 -8.03 -9.50 11.58
N ILE A 197 -6.70 -9.44 11.52
CA ILE A 197 -5.95 -8.40 10.82
C ILE A 197 -6.14 -8.50 9.30
N CYS A 198 -6.20 -9.72 8.77
CA CYS A 198 -6.38 -10.00 7.34
C CYS A 198 -7.82 -9.80 6.83
N GLN A 199 -8.77 -9.48 7.70
CA GLN A 199 -10.12 -9.16 7.24
C GLN A 199 -10.14 -7.83 6.46
N PRO A 200 -11.13 -7.63 5.57
CA PRO A 200 -11.39 -6.33 4.98
C PRO A 200 -11.67 -5.28 6.05
N ARG A 201 -11.41 -4.01 5.70
CA ARG A 201 -11.72 -2.86 6.55
C ARG A 201 -13.20 -2.80 6.95
N THR A 202 -14.10 -3.18 6.05
CA THR A 202 -15.55 -3.26 6.29
C THR A 202 -15.96 -4.35 7.30
N CYS A 203 -15.05 -5.26 7.64
CA CYS A 203 -15.26 -6.37 8.58
C CYS A 203 -14.35 -6.23 9.82
N GLY A 204 -13.73 -5.06 10.02
CA GLY A 204 -12.89 -4.78 11.18
C GLY A 204 -11.42 -5.19 11.09
N GLY A 205 -10.94 -5.62 9.92
CA GLY A 205 -9.52 -5.89 9.71
C GLY A 205 -8.74 -4.71 9.12
N LEU A 206 -7.45 -4.91 8.86
CA LEU A 206 -6.55 -3.91 8.30
C LEU A 206 -6.47 -3.98 6.76
N GLY A 207 -7.09 -4.99 6.15
CA GLY A 207 -7.01 -5.27 4.71
C GLY A 207 -5.69 -5.90 4.27
N LEU A 208 -4.92 -6.46 5.22
CA LEU A 208 -3.81 -7.38 4.90
C LEU A 208 -4.38 -8.65 4.26
N ARG A 209 -3.58 -9.35 3.47
CA ARG A 209 -4.02 -10.59 2.79
C ARG A 209 -3.18 -11.75 3.27
N HIS A 210 -3.82 -12.89 3.49
CA HIS A 210 -3.12 -14.17 3.54
C HIS A 210 -2.42 -14.41 2.21
N LEU A 211 -1.10 -14.60 2.26
CA LEU A 211 -0.21 -14.79 1.13
C LEU A 211 -0.52 -16.07 0.38
N GLN A 212 -0.96 -17.13 1.05
CA GLN A 212 -1.37 -18.37 0.37
C GLN A 212 -2.58 -18.12 -0.55
N ASP A 213 -3.62 -17.48 -0.03
CA ASP A 213 -4.83 -17.15 -0.78
C ASP A 213 -4.55 -16.10 -1.88
N HIS A 214 -3.64 -15.16 -1.61
CA HIS A 214 -3.17 -14.19 -2.60
C HIS A 214 -2.36 -14.86 -3.72
N ASN A 215 -1.52 -15.85 -3.41
CA ASN A 215 -0.85 -16.67 -4.42
C ASN A 215 -1.86 -17.46 -5.26
N ASN A 216 -2.87 -18.06 -4.63
CA ASN A 216 -3.94 -18.76 -5.35
C ASN A 216 -4.66 -17.80 -6.31
N SER A 217 -4.90 -16.56 -5.89
CA SER A 217 -5.49 -15.52 -6.75
C SER A 217 -4.62 -15.20 -7.98
N PHE A 218 -3.29 -15.20 -7.83
CA PHE A 218 -2.38 -15.07 -8.99
C PHE A 218 -2.39 -16.31 -9.88
N LEU A 219 -2.44 -17.51 -9.31
CA LEU A 219 -2.58 -18.75 -10.10
C LEU A 219 -3.90 -18.76 -10.88
N MET A 220 -4.99 -18.28 -10.28
CA MET A 220 -6.26 -18.06 -10.98
C MET A 220 -6.10 -17.06 -12.13
N LYS A 221 -5.32 -15.99 -11.96
CA LYS A 221 -5.03 -15.05 -13.06
C LYS A 221 -4.29 -15.72 -14.22
N ILE A 222 -3.29 -16.54 -13.92
CA ILE A 222 -2.55 -17.31 -14.94
C ILE A 222 -3.50 -18.28 -15.63
N GLY A 223 -4.32 -19.01 -14.87
CA GLY A 223 -5.33 -19.92 -15.43
C GLY A 223 -6.39 -19.20 -16.27
N PHE A 224 -6.85 -18.03 -15.84
CA PHE A 224 -7.80 -17.20 -16.61
C PHE A 224 -7.18 -16.74 -17.93
N ASN A 225 -5.93 -16.29 -17.93
CA ASN A 225 -5.22 -15.93 -19.15
C ASN A 225 -4.96 -17.14 -20.05
N LEU A 226 -4.73 -18.33 -19.46
CA LEU A 226 -4.58 -19.58 -20.20
C LEU A 226 -5.87 -19.95 -20.96
N VAL A 227 -7.03 -19.52 -20.45
CA VAL A 227 -8.33 -19.70 -21.10
C VAL A 227 -8.60 -18.62 -22.15
N THR A 228 -8.38 -17.34 -21.82
CA THR A 228 -8.82 -16.20 -22.64
C THR A 228 -7.80 -15.71 -23.67
N ARG A 229 -6.50 -15.84 -23.43
CA ARG A 229 -5.44 -15.30 -24.31
C ARG A 229 -4.83 -16.39 -25.18
N LYS A 230 -5.64 -16.98 -26.06
CA LYS A 230 -5.23 -18.10 -26.94
C LYS A 230 -4.00 -17.79 -27.79
N ASP A 231 -3.83 -16.53 -28.20
CA ASP A 231 -2.74 -16.10 -29.10
C ASP A 231 -1.40 -15.83 -28.38
N ALA A 232 -1.40 -15.79 -27.05
CA ALA A 232 -0.16 -15.54 -26.33
C ALA A 232 0.79 -16.74 -26.45
N LEU A 233 2.05 -16.49 -26.85
CA LEU A 233 3.04 -17.55 -27.08
C LEU A 233 3.14 -18.57 -25.92
N TRP A 234 3.18 -18.09 -24.67
CA TRP A 234 3.28 -18.97 -23.50
C TRP A 234 2.01 -19.82 -23.29
N VAL A 235 0.83 -19.32 -23.70
CA VAL A 235 -0.44 -20.07 -23.66
C VAL A 235 -0.43 -21.17 -24.72
N GLN A 236 -0.04 -20.85 -25.95
CA GLN A 236 0.10 -21.82 -27.03
C GLN A 236 1.08 -22.94 -26.65
N VAL A 237 2.26 -22.57 -26.12
CA VAL A 237 3.26 -23.53 -25.62
C VAL A 237 2.70 -24.46 -24.54
N LEU A 238 2.00 -23.91 -23.54
CA LEU A 238 1.47 -24.73 -22.45
C LEU A 238 0.31 -25.62 -22.92
N ARG A 239 -0.62 -25.09 -23.71
CA ARG A 239 -1.74 -25.85 -24.26
C ARG A 239 -1.25 -26.98 -25.14
N SER A 240 -0.31 -26.73 -26.06
CA SER A 240 0.25 -27.75 -26.94
C SER A 240 1.02 -28.82 -26.15
N LYS A 241 1.82 -28.42 -25.15
CA LYS A 241 2.61 -29.33 -24.31
C LYS A 241 1.74 -30.30 -23.50
N TYR A 242 0.60 -29.84 -23.00
CA TYR A 242 -0.30 -30.66 -22.18
C TYR A 242 -1.53 -31.19 -22.93
N GLY A 243 -1.59 -30.99 -24.24
CA GLY A 243 -2.66 -31.51 -25.10
C GLY A 243 -4.03 -30.86 -24.85
N TRP A 244 -4.06 -29.59 -24.45
CA TRP A 244 -5.30 -28.82 -24.34
C TRP A 244 -5.65 -28.25 -25.72
N LYS A 245 -6.81 -28.66 -26.25
CA LYS A 245 -7.42 -28.19 -27.51
C LYS A 245 -8.29 -26.93 -27.30
N ASP A 246 -9.39 -26.78 -28.05
CA ASP A 246 -10.20 -25.55 -28.00
C ASP A 246 -11.27 -25.54 -26.90
N GLN A 247 -11.83 -26.70 -26.56
CA GLN A 247 -12.84 -26.82 -25.51
C GLN A 247 -12.24 -26.59 -24.12
N LEU A 248 -13.05 -26.01 -23.22
CA LEU A 248 -12.68 -25.83 -21.81
C LEU A 248 -12.64 -27.20 -21.11
N PRO A 249 -11.50 -27.68 -20.61
CA PRO A 249 -11.37 -29.01 -20.04
C PRO A 249 -11.94 -29.05 -18.61
N GLU A 250 -12.59 -30.15 -18.24
CA GLU A 250 -13.08 -30.34 -16.87
C GLU A 250 -11.93 -30.37 -15.87
N SER A 251 -10.87 -31.11 -16.21
CA SER A 251 -9.64 -31.19 -15.44
C SER A 251 -8.42 -31.02 -16.33
N ILE A 252 -7.40 -30.35 -15.81
CA ILE A 252 -6.10 -30.18 -16.47
C ILE A 252 -5.02 -31.06 -15.85
N LEU A 253 -5.40 -32.01 -14.98
CA LEU A 253 -4.47 -32.88 -14.29
C LEU A 253 -3.64 -33.73 -15.26
N LYS A 254 -2.31 -33.75 -15.07
CA LYS A 254 -1.37 -34.60 -15.82
C LYS A 254 -0.34 -35.20 -14.86
N SER A 255 -0.08 -36.51 -15.01
CA SER A 255 0.82 -37.29 -14.17
C SER A 255 2.25 -36.72 -14.18
N GLN A 256 2.80 -36.47 -15.37
CA GLN A 256 4.05 -35.76 -15.57
C GLN A 256 3.77 -34.31 -16.00
N SER A 257 4.10 -33.36 -15.13
CA SER A 257 3.81 -31.95 -15.37
C SER A 257 4.76 -31.03 -14.61
N SER A 258 4.96 -29.84 -15.17
CA SER A 258 5.77 -28.77 -14.58
C SER A 258 5.13 -28.25 -13.29
N HIS A 259 5.93 -27.61 -12.43
CA HIS A 259 5.46 -27.08 -11.15
C HIS A 259 4.30 -26.08 -11.30
N LEU A 260 4.38 -25.21 -12.29
CA LEU A 260 3.30 -24.28 -12.61
C LEU A 260 2.02 -25.05 -12.97
N TRP A 261 2.10 -26.02 -13.87
CA TRP A 261 0.92 -26.78 -14.31
C TRP A 261 0.28 -27.59 -13.18
N LYS A 262 1.09 -28.22 -12.31
CA LYS A 262 0.61 -28.88 -11.09
C LYS A 262 -0.12 -27.92 -10.17
N SER A 263 0.38 -26.69 -10.03
CA SER A 263 -0.21 -25.67 -9.17
C SER A 263 -1.51 -25.12 -9.77
N LEU A 264 -1.53 -24.90 -11.09
CA LEU A 264 -2.75 -24.55 -11.82
C LEU A 264 -3.81 -25.64 -11.69
N SER A 265 -3.42 -26.92 -11.81
CA SER A 265 -4.35 -28.05 -11.68
C SER A 265 -5.05 -28.09 -10.32
N LYS A 266 -4.38 -27.66 -9.24
CA LYS A 266 -4.97 -27.59 -7.90
C LYS A 266 -6.00 -26.47 -7.75
N VAL A 267 -5.77 -25.35 -8.42
CA VAL A 267 -6.64 -24.15 -8.37
C VAL A 267 -7.71 -24.20 -9.47
N TRP A 268 -7.58 -25.12 -10.43
CA TRP A 268 -8.44 -25.24 -11.60
C TRP A 268 -9.94 -25.39 -11.26
N PRO A 269 -10.37 -26.23 -10.30
CA PRO A 269 -11.79 -26.33 -9.95
C PRO A 269 -12.36 -24.99 -9.49
N LEU A 270 -11.65 -24.32 -8.58
CA LEU A 270 -12.02 -23.00 -8.05
C LEU A 270 -12.08 -21.93 -9.14
N LEU A 271 -11.17 -21.99 -10.12
CA LEU A 271 -11.21 -21.09 -11.27
C LEU A 271 -12.45 -21.36 -12.11
N ARG A 272 -12.69 -22.62 -12.50
CA ARG A 272 -13.77 -23.05 -13.40
C ARG A 272 -15.15 -22.69 -12.87
N GLU A 273 -15.40 -22.89 -11.58
CA GLU A 273 -16.66 -22.51 -10.92
C GLU A 273 -16.98 -21.01 -11.04
N ASN A 274 -15.97 -20.17 -11.30
CA ASN A 274 -16.10 -18.73 -11.42
C ASN A 274 -15.89 -18.20 -12.85
N LEU A 275 -15.80 -19.10 -13.83
CA LEU A 275 -15.86 -18.78 -15.25
C LEU A 275 -17.31 -18.77 -15.73
N MET A 276 -17.59 -17.88 -16.67
CA MET A 276 -18.88 -17.78 -17.34
C MET A 276 -18.66 -17.37 -18.77
N TRP A 277 -19.55 -17.79 -19.66
CA TRP A 277 -19.54 -17.38 -21.05
C TRP A 277 -20.37 -16.10 -21.23
N SER A 278 -19.82 -15.18 -22.01
CA SER A 278 -20.51 -14.04 -22.60
C SER A 278 -20.90 -14.44 -24.02
N VAL A 279 -22.21 -14.42 -24.27
CA VAL A 279 -22.81 -14.82 -25.56
C VAL A 279 -22.43 -13.80 -26.64
N GLY A 280 -21.88 -14.29 -27.75
CA GLY A 280 -21.63 -13.55 -28.98
C GLY A 280 -22.46 -14.13 -30.11
N ASP A 281 -21.81 -14.89 -30.99
CA ASP A 281 -22.41 -15.62 -32.11
C ASP A 281 -23.05 -16.97 -31.69
N GLY A 282 -22.76 -17.44 -30.47
CA GLY A 282 -23.33 -18.65 -29.88
C GLY A 282 -22.83 -19.95 -30.52
N SER A 283 -21.77 -19.89 -31.33
CA SER A 283 -21.25 -21.04 -32.09
C SER A 283 -20.38 -21.98 -31.25
N THR A 284 -19.84 -21.50 -30.13
CA THR A 284 -18.90 -22.26 -29.30
C THR A 284 -19.50 -22.70 -27.96
N ILE A 285 -20.50 -21.96 -27.46
CA ILE A 285 -21.13 -22.23 -26.16
C ILE A 285 -22.06 -23.42 -26.28
N SER A 286 -21.82 -24.46 -25.48
CA SER A 286 -22.77 -25.56 -25.30
C SER A 286 -23.91 -25.12 -24.38
N GLY A 287 -25.11 -24.95 -24.93
CA GLY A 287 -26.23 -24.36 -24.20
C GLY A 287 -26.60 -25.09 -22.90
N TRP A 288 -26.41 -26.42 -22.85
CA TRP A 288 -26.71 -27.26 -21.68
C TRP A 288 -25.58 -27.35 -20.65
N LYS A 289 -24.33 -27.51 -21.12
CA LYS A 289 -23.17 -27.82 -20.28
C LYS A 289 -22.47 -26.58 -19.74
N ASP A 290 -22.46 -25.51 -20.52
CA ASP A 290 -21.72 -24.30 -20.19
C ASP A 290 -22.53 -23.34 -19.30
N ASN A 291 -21.83 -22.63 -18.44
CA ASN A 291 -22.42 -21.56 -17.63
C ASN A 291 -22.39 -20.25 -18.42
N TRP A 292 -23.52 -19.84 -18.99
CA TRP A 292 -23.68 -18.59 -19.74
C TRP A 292 -24.79 -17.69 -19.18
N ILE A 293 -25.54 -18.15 -18.16
CA ILE A 293 -26.60 -17.39 -17.51
C ILE A 293 -26.18 -16.98 -16.10
N PRO A 294 -26.11 -15.67 -15.79
CA PRO A 294 -25.70 -15.19 -14.48
C PRO A 294 -26.55 -15.75 -13.34
N GLY A 295 -25.89 -16.42 -12.38
CA GLY A 295 -26.51 -16.90 -11.14
C GLY A 295 -27.34 -18.18 -11.26
N ILE A 296 -27.38 -18.84 -12.42
CA ILE A 296 -28.13 -20.10 -12.62
C ILE A 296 -27.20 -21.32 -12.68
N GLY A 297 -26.03 -21.18 -13.30
CA GLY A 297 -25.15 -22.31 -13.60
C GLY A 297 -25.60 -23.10 -14.85
N PRO A 298 -25.03 -24.30 -15.08
CA PRO A 298 -25.37 -25.13 -16.24
C PRO A 298 -26.84 -25.54 -16.27
N LEU A 299 -27.50 -25.34 -17.41
CA LEU A 299 -28.92 -25.65 -17.61
C LEU A 299 -29.24 -27.14 -17.47
N LEU A 300 -28.26 -28.02 -17.75
CA LEU A 300 -28.40 -29.46 -17.62
C LEU A 300 -28.87 -29.92 -16.23
N SER A 301 -28.53 -29.16 -15.19
CA SER A 301 -28.94 -29.47 -13.81
C SER A 301 -30.44 -29.32 -13.54
N TYR A 302 -31.17 -28.61 -14.41
CA TYR A 302 -32.61 -28.35 -14.25
C TYR A 302 -33.48 -29.17 -15.19
N ALA A 303 -32.88 -29.94 -16.10
CA ALA A 303 -33.61 -30.69 -17.10
C ALA A 303 -34.07 -32.07 -16.55
N PRO A 304 -35.37 -32.41 -16.63
CA PRO A 304 -35.94 -33.60 -15.98
C PRO A 304 -35.56 -34.94 -16.65
N ALA A 305 -35.11 -34.94 -17.91
CA ALA A 305 -34.75 -36.16 -18.65
C ALA A 305 -33.46 -35.98 -19.47
N GLN A 306 -32.33 -35.93 -18.77
CA GLN A 306 -30.99 -35.68 -19.34
C GLN A 306 -30.61 -36.61 -20.51
N ASN A 307 -31.10 -37.86 -20.52
CA ASN A 307 -30.78 -38.86 -21.56
C ASN A 307 -31.43 -38.59 -22.92
N ARG A 308 -32.39 -37.66 -23.02
CA ARG A 308 -33.08 -37.32 -24.28
C ARG A 308 -32.61 -35.99 -24.89
N ILE A 309 -31.64 -35.33 -24.26
CA ILE A 309 -31.16 -34.01 -24.66
C ILE A 309 -29.94 -34.17 -25.58
N ASN A 310 -29.95 -33.44 -26.70
CA ASN A 310 -28.75 -33.29 -27.50
C ASN A 310 -27.75 -32.39 -26.76
N LEU A 311 -26.81 -33.02 -26.05
CA LEU A 311 -25.79 -32.36 -25.24
C LEU A 311 -24.72 -31.62 -26.06
N ASP A 312 -24.72 -31.79 -27.38
CA ASP A 312 -23.79 -31.13 -28.29
C ASP A 312 -24.43 -29.94 -29.00
N SER A 313 -25.70 -29.63 -28.71
CA SER A 313 -26.36 -28.42 -29.23
C SER A 313 -25.70 -27.15 -28.68
N THR A 314 -25.35 -26.25 -29.60
CA THR A 314 -24.82 -24.92 -29.32
C THR A 314 -25.96 -23.92 -29.08
N LEU A 315 -25.65 -22.73 -28.58
CA LEU A 315 -26.67 -21.68 -28.45
C LEU A 315 -27.22 -21.21 -29.80
N LYS A 316 -26.41 -21.27 -30.86
CA LYS A 316 -26.83 -20.95 -32.22
C LYS A 316 -27.96 -21.88 -32.71
N ASP A 317 -27.94 -23.15 -32.29
CA ASP A 317 -28.96 -24.13 -32.67
C ASP A 317 -30.32 -23.88 -31.99
N TRP A 318 -30.35 -23.00 -30.98
CA TRP A 318 -31.57 -22.66 -30.24
C TRP A 318 -32.27 -21.40 -30.78
N ILE A 319 -31.78 -20.85 -31.88
CA ILE A 319 -32.31 -19.64 -32.51
C ILE A 319 -33.18 -20.03 -33.71
N LEU A 320 -34.35 -19.40 -33.81
CA LEU A 320 -35.24 -19.53 -34.96
C LEU A 320 -34.71 -18.73 -36.15
N PRO A 321 -35.14 -19.03 -37.39
CA PRO A 321 -34.69 -18.28 -38.59
C PRO A 321 -34.95 -16.76 -38.54
N ASN A 322 -35.88 -16.31 -37.69
CA ASN A 322 -36.18 -14.90 -37.45
C ASN A 322 -35.24 -14.22 -36.44
N GLY A 323 -34.22 -14.92 -35.93
CA GLY A 323 -33.25 -14.41 -34.96
C GLY A 323 -33.71 -14.44 -33.49
N SER A 324 -34.90 -14.98 -33.19
CA SER A 324 -35.42 -15.08 -31.82
C SER A 324 -35.13 -16.43 -31.17
N TRP A 325 -35.14 -16.49 -29.84
CA TRP A 325 -35.04 -17.76 -29.11
C TRP A 325 -36.18 -18.72 -29.50
N ASN A 326 -35.87 -20.01 -29.67
CA ASN A 326 -36.87 -21.06 -29.82
C ASN A 326 -37.48 -21.40 -28.45
N VAL A 327 -38.37 -20.52 -27.96
CA VAL A 327 -38.99 -20.62 -26.63
C VAL A 327 -39.82 -21.90 -26.49
N ASP A 328 -40.52 -22.31 -27.54
CA ASP A 328 -41.35 -23.52 -27.51
C ASP A 328 -40.51 -24.78 -27.28
N MET A 329 -39.36 -24.89 -27.93
CA MET A 329 -38.41 -25.97 -27.68
C MET A 329 -37.88 -25.93 -26.24
N LEU A 330 -37.46 -24.76 -25.76
CA LEU A 330 -36.89 -24.62 -24.42
C LEU A 330 -37.91 -24.94 -23.31
N ARG A 331 -39.19 -24.59 -23.52
CA ARG A 331 -40.28 -24.83 -22.56
C ARG A 331 -40.54 -26.31 -22.29
N LEU A 332 -40.20 -27.20 -23.22
CA LEU A 332 -40.31 -28.64 -23.04
C LEU A 332 -39.32 -29.18 -21.98
N TRP A 333 -38.20 -28.48 -21.76
CA TRP A 333 -37.08 -28.97 -20.97
C TRP A 333 -36.80 -28.15 -19.72
N LEU A 334 -37.21 -26.89 -19.69
CA LEU A 334 -36.86 -25.94 -18.63
C LEU A 334 -38.09 -25.37 -17.92
N PRO A 335 -38.02 -25.19 -16.59
CA PRO A 335 -39.02 -24.44 -15.84
C PRO A 335 -39.18 -23.00 -16.31
N GLU A 336 -40.38 -22.44 -16.16
CA GLU A 336 -40.76 -21.10 -16.65
C GLU A 336 -39.89 -19.97 -16.05
N ASP A 337 -39.39 -20.12 -14.82
CA ASP A 337 -38.49 -19.14 -14.19
C ASP A 337 -37.12 -19.06 -14.89
N LYS A 338 -36.60 -20.18 -15.38
CA LYS A 338 -35.34 -20.25 -16.14
C LYS A 338 -35.53 -19.74 -17.56
N LEU A 339 -36.65 -20.05 -18.19
CA LEU A 339 -37.01 -19.52 -19.51
C LEU A 339 -37.07 -17.99 -19.52
N LYS A 340 -37.73 -17.39 -18.53
CA LYS A 340 -37.79 -15.92 -18.41
C LYS A 340 -36.40 -15.28 -18.32
N ARG A 341 -35.44 -15.96 -17.68
CA ARG A 341 -34.04 -15.52 -17.63
C ARG A 341 -33.34 -15.64 -18.97
N ILE A 342 -33.56 -16.72 -19.70
CA ILE A 342 -33.01 -16.90 -21.07
C ILE A 342 -33.52 -15.82 -22.01
N VAL A 343 -34.84 -15.59 -22.03
CA VAL A 343 -35.48 -14.59 -22.91
C VAL A 343 -35.01 -13.16 -22.59
N SER A 344 -34.56 -12.90 -21.36
CA SER A 344 -33.98 -11.60 -20.99
C SER A 344 -32.55 -11.38 -21.53
N ILE A 345 -31.88 -12.43 -22.01
CA ILE A 345 -30.57 -12.36 -22.65
C ILE A 345 -30.81 -12.20 -24.17
N PRO A 346 -30.18 -11.23 -24.83
CA PRO A 346 -30.26 -11.12 -26.30
C PRO A 346 -29.86 -12.44 -26.97
N PRO A 347 -30.63 -12.92 -27.97
CA PRO A 347 -30.25 -14.09 -28.75
C PRO A 347 -28.84 -13.90 -29.38
N PRO A 348 -28.06 -14.99 -29.52
CA PRO A 348 -26.78 -14.91 -30.20
C PRO A 348 -26.93 -14.37 -31.63
N HIS A 349 -25.98 -13.54 -32.06
CA HIS A 349 -26.04 -12.91 -33.38
C HIS A 349 -24.63 -12.82 -33.97
N PRO A 350 -24.43 -13.08 -35.28
CA PRO A 350 -23.11 -13.00 -35.92
C PRO A 350 -22.41 -11.64 -35.71
N ASP A 351 -23.16 -10.55 -35.70
CA ASP A 351 -22.63 -9.19 -35.52
C ASP A 351 -22.08 -8.92 -34.11
N ASN A 352 -22.43 -9.75 -33.11
CA ASN A 352 -21.91 -9.60 -31.74
C ASN A 352 -20.47 -10.11 -31.59
N GLY A 353 -19.91 -10.71 -32.64
CA GLY A 353 -18.57 -11.30 -32.64
C GLY A 353 -18.50 -12.65 -31.92
N GLU A 354 -17.29 -13.17 -31.75
CA GLU A 354 -17.06 -14.47 -31.11
C GLU A 354 -17.47 -14.50 -29.63
N ASP A 355 -17.99 -15.64 -29.20
CA ASP A 355 -18.22 -15.97 -27.80
C ASP A 355 -16.96 -15.82 -26.93
N ARG A 356 -17.12 -15.32 -25.70
CA ARG A 356 -15.98 -15.03 -24.81
C ARG A 356 -16.16 -15.61 -23.42
N ILE A 357 -15.08 -16.12 -22.84
CA ILE A 357 -15.07 -16.50 -21.43
C ILE A 357 -14.73 -15.27 -20.59
N ILE A 358 -15.59 -14.97 -19.62
CA ILE A 358 -15.47 -13.85 -18.70
C ILE A 358 -15.39 -14.34 -17.24
N TRP A 359 -14.93 -13.45 -16.38
CA TRP A 359 -14.86 -13.68 -14.94
C TRP A 359 -16.21 -13.34 -14.29
N ALA A 360 -16.94 -14.35 -13.83
CA ALA A 360 -18.31 -14.23 -13.34
C ALA A 360 -18.44 -13.32 -12.09
N ARG A 361 -17.35 -13.17 -11.33
CA ARG A 361 -17.32 -12.40 -10.07
C ARG A 361 -16.92 -10.92 -10.28
N SER A 362 -17.13 -10.39 -11.49
CA SER A 362 -16.97 -8.96 -11.80
C SER A 362 -18.10 -8.49 -12.72
N GLY A 363 -18.68 -7.33 -12.43
CA GLY A 363 -19.74 -6.74 -13.28
C GLY A 363 -19.28 -6.39 -14.68
N SER A 364 -17.99 -6.13 -14.88
CA SER A 364 -17.37 -5.90 -16.19
C SER A 364 -16.95 -7.20 -16.90
N GLY A 365 -17.09 -8.37 -16.26
CA GLY A 365 -16.51 -9.63 -16.74
C GLY A 365 -14.98 -9.68 -16.70
N SER A 366 -14.29 -8.62 -16.25
CA SER A 366 -12.83 -8.58 -16.22
C SER A 366 -12.26 -9.25 -14.96
N PHE A 367 -11.16 -9.98 -15.15
CA PHE A 367 -10.45 -10.62 -14.05
C PHE A 367 -9.59 -9.62 -13.27
N SER A 368 -9.67 -9.64 -11.95
CA SER A 368 -8.74 -8.92 -11.08
C SER A 368 -8.26 -9.80 -9.94
N ILE A 369 -7.02 -9.60 -9.49
CA ILE A 369 -6.50 -10.30 -8.30
C ILE A 369 -7.37 -10.00 -7.07
N ARG A 370 -7.95 -8.80 -7.00
CA ARG A 370 -8.85 -8.41 -5.90
C ARG A 370 -10.13 -9.24 -5.90
N SER A 371 -10.83 -9.34 -7.03
CA SER A 371 -12.08 -10.11 -7.14
C SER A 371 -11.85 -11.61 -6.94
N ALA A 372 -10.75 -12.15 -7.45
CA ALA A 372 -10.35 -13.53 -7.17
C ALA A 372 -10.09 -13.78 -5.68
N TYR A 373 -9.32 -12.89 -5.02
CA TYR A 373 -9.07 -13.02 -3.58
C TYR A 373 -10.34 -12.95 -2.74
N TRP A 374 -11.27 -12.05 -3.11
CA TRP A 374 -12.56 -11.93 -2.45
C TRP A 374 -13.37 -13.21 -2.58
N THR A 375 -13.42 -13.80 -3.77
CA THR A 375 -14.13 -15.06 -4.03
C THR A 375 -13.60 -16.20 -3.15
N LEU A 376 -12.29 -16.25 -2.89
CA LEU A 376 -11.69 -17.27 -2.03
C LEU A 376 -12.00 -17.08 -0.53
N LYS A 377 -12.33 -15.87 -0.08
CA LYS A 377 -12.37 -15.52 1.35
C LYS A 377 -13.66 -14.90 1.85
N GLU A 378 -14.57 -14.49 0.98
CA GLU A 378 -15.81 -13.79 1.36
C GLU A 378 -16.60 -14.56 2.42
N ASN A 379 -16.70 -15.88 2.29
CA ASN A 379 -17.42 -16.75 3.23
C ASN A 379 -16.70 -16.92 4.59
N SER A 380 -15.44 -16.54 4.69
CA SER A 380 -14.64 -16.63 5.92
C SER A 380 -14.61 -15.33 6.74
N TRP A 381 -15.13 -14.23 6.19
CA TRP A 381 -15.08 -12.93 6.85
C TRP A 381 -16.24 -12.75 7.81
N LYS A 382 -16.02 -11.91 8.83
CA LYS A 382 -17.11 -11.48 9.71
C LYS A 382 -18.13 -10.67 8.89
N PRO A 383 -19.41 -10.63 9.34
CA PRO A 383 -20.41 -9.75 8.75
C PRO A 383 -19.87 -8.33 8.61
N LYS A 384 -20.26 -7.67 7.52
CA LYS A 384 -19.94 -6.25 7.34
C LYS A 384 -20.64 -5.48 8.45
N ASP A 385 -19.90 -4.58 9.07
CA ASP A 385 -20.42 -3.70 10.11
C ASP A 385 -20.12 -2.25 9.70
N ASP A 386 -21.18 -1.48 9.58
CA ASP A 386 -21.13 -0.08 9.16
C ASP A 386 -20.43 0.81 10.19
N ASN A 387 -20.33 0.37 11.45
CA ASN A 387 -19.54 1.06 12.48
C ASN A 387 -18.05 1.20 12.07
N TRP A 388 -17.53 0.27 11.27
CA TRP A 388 -16.16 0.39 10.75
C TRP A 388 -15.99 1.56 9.78
N LYS A 389 -17.05 1.99 9.09
CA LYS A 389 -16.98 3.16 8.20
C LYS A 389 -16.52 4.39 8.96
N VAL A 390 -16.98 4.59 10.20
CA VAL A 390 -16.57 5.75 11.00
C VAL A 390 -15.08 5.74 11.31
N VAL A 391 -14.56 4.59 11.76
CA VAL A 391 -13.13 4.41 12.01
C VAL A 391 -12.30 4.71 10.76
N TRP A 392 -12.71 4.19 9.59
CA TRP A 392 -11.92 4.33 8.37
C TRP A 392 -12.12 5.68 7.65
N ASN A 393 -13.25 6.36 7.85
CA ASN A 393 -13.55 7.67 7.29
C ASN A 393 -12.98 8.83 8.12
N TYR A 394 -12.46 8.56 9.32
CA TYR A 394 -11.79 9.56 10.13
C TYR A 394 -10.67 10.28 9.36
N GLN A 395 -10.74 11.61 9.26
CA GLN A 395 -9.85 12.44 8.42
C GLN A 395 -8.52 12.84 9.09
N GLY A 396 -8.32 12.51 10.38
CA GLY A 396 -7.10 12.87 11.10
C GLY A 396 -5.93 11.90 10.90
N PRO A 397 -4.88 12.00 11.73
CA PRO A 397 -3.65 11.23 11.58
C PRO A 397 -3.87 9.70 11.64
N GLN A 398 -3.15 8.95 10.80
CA GLN A 398 -3.25 7.48 10.74
C GLN A 398 -2.99 6.79 12.10
N ARG A 399 -2.15 7.38 12.97
CA ARG A 399 -1.92 6.86 14.33
C ARG A 399 -3.19 6.83 15.17
N VAL A 400 -4.04 7.85 15.04
CA VAL A 400 -5.32 7.95 15.75
C VAL A 400 -6.31 6.98 15.14
N ARG A 401 -6.34 6.87 13.80
CA ARG A 401 -7.18 5.88 13.10
C ARG A 401 -6.90 4.45 13.58
N ILE A 402 -5.63 4.07 13.72
CA ILE A 402 -5.23 2.75 14.22
C ILE A 402 -5.55 2.58 15.71
N PHE A 403 -5.46 3.65 16.50
CA PHE A 403 -5.91 3.63 17.90
C PHE A 403 -7.42 3.38 17.98
N LEU A 404 -8.24 4.10 17.23
CA LEU A 404 -9.70 3.90 17.14
C LEU A 404 -10.05 2.49 16.68
N TRP A 405 -9.29 1.94 15.73
CA TRP A 405 -9.43 0.55 15.31
C TRP A 405 -9.17 -0.46 16.45
N LEU A 406 -8.18 -0.22 17.33
CA LEU A 406 -7.95 -1.05 18.51
C LEU A 406 -9.07 -0.91 19.55
N VAL A 407 -9.60 0.30 19.72
CA VAL A 407 -10.75 0.60 20.60
C VAL A 407 -11.98 -0.17 20.13
N ALA A 408 -12.33 -0.08 18.85
CA ALA A 408 -13.47 -0.78 18.25
C ALA A 408 -13.34 -2.30 18.34
N ASN A 409 -12.11 -2.83 18.31
CA ASN A 409 -11.86 -4.26 18.53
C ASN A 409 -11.85 -4.66 20.02
N GLN A 410 -11.96 -3.71 20.96
CA GLN A 410 -11.80 -3.89 22.41
C GLN A 410 -10.45 -4.51 22.79
N ARG A 411 -9.37 -4.05 22.15
CA ARG A 411 -8.02 -4.62 22.31
C ARG A 411 -6.98 -3.65 22.84
N LEU A 412 -7.40 -2.52 23.41
CA LEU A 412 -6.49 -1.69 24.21
C LEU A 412 -5.96 -2.51 25.39
N LEU A 413 -4.67 -2.34 25.71
CA LEU A 413 -4.01 -3.10 26.77
C LEU A 413 -4.32 -2.53 28.17
N THR A 414 -5.60 -2.37 28.50
CA THR A 414 -6.08 -1.91 29.81
C THR A 414 -5.83 -2.97 30.89
N ASN A 415 -5.88 -2.63 32.18
CA ASN A 415 -5.70 -3.64 33.24
C ASN A 415 -6.73 -4.78 33.18
N SER A 416 -7.97 -4.53 32.72
CA SER A 416 -8.94 -5.60 32.47
C SER A 416 -8.46 -6.57 31.38
N GLU A 417 -7.94 -6.07 30.25
CA GLU A 417 -7.37 -6.92 29.19
C GLU A 417 -6.08 -7.62 29.62
N ARG A 418 -5.24 -6.95 30.41
CA ARG A 418 -4.01 -7.54 30.98
C ARG A 418 -4.35 -8.68 31.94
N SER A 419 -5.35 -8.50 32.79
CA SER A 419 -5.83 -9.52 33.73
C SER A 419 -6.45 -10.70 32.99
N ARG A 420 -7.29 -10.44 31.97
CA ARG A 420 -7.83 -11.49 31.09
C ARG A 420 -6.74 -12.32 30.41
N ARG A 421 -5.56 -11.73 30.17
CA ARG A 421 -4.39 -12.38 29.57
C ARG A 421 -3.40 -12.96 30.61
N GLY A 422 -3.72 -12.89 31.91
CA GLY A 422 -2.85 -13.40 32.98
C GLY A 422 -1.59 -12.56 33.23
N ILE A 423 -1.55 -11.31 32.79
CA ILE A 423 -0.38 -10.40 32.92
C ILE A 423 -0.40 -9.63 34.25
N THR A 424 -1.59 -9.41 34.82
CA THR A 424 -1.78 -8.71 36.10
C THR A 424 -2.90 -9.37 36.90
N HIS A 425 -2.80 -9.30 38.23
CA HIS A 425 -3.82 -9.84 39.13
C HIS A 425 -4.96 -8.83 39.37
N SER A 426 -4.68 -7.53 39.31
CA SER A 426 -5.68 -6.49 39.53
C SER A 426 -6.23 -5.94 38.21
N LYS A 427 -7.55 -5.83 38.14
CA LYS A 427 -8.27 -5.14 37.06
C LYS A 427 -8.47 -3.65 37.36
N ALA A 428 -8.18 -3.19 38.58
CA ALA A 428 -8.50 -1.84 39.02
C ALA A 428 -7.78 -0.78 38.18
N CYS A 429 -8.49 0.32 37.91
CA CYS A 429 -7.92 1.49 37.26
C CYS A 429 -6.96 2.22 38.21
N PRO A 430 -5.71 2.48 37.80
CA PRO A 430 -4.75 3.21 38.63
C PRO A 430 -5.18 4.65 38.96
N SER A 431 -6.04 5.24 38.12
CA SER A 431 -6.47 6.63 38.28
C SER A 431 -7.64 6.80 39.24
N CYS A 432 -8.65 5.91 39.20
CA CYS A 432 -9.81 5.99 40.10
C CYS A 432 -9.71 5.05 41.32
N GLY A 433 -8.84 4.04 41.25
CA GLY A 433 -8.51 3.14 42.36
C GLY A 433 -9.54 2.04 42.66
N HIS A 434 -10.70 2.02 42.01
CA HIS A 434 -11.79 1.08 42.35
C HIS A 434 -12.36 0.34 41.15
N ASP A 435 -12.81 1.06 40.11
CA ASP A 435 -13.47 0.44 38.97
C ASP A 435 -12.50 -0.38 38.10
N PRO A 436 -12.96 -1.45 37.42
CA PRO A 436 -12.19 -2.15 36.41
C PRO A 436 -11.75 -1.21 35.27
N GLU A 437 -10.46 -1.23 34.95
CA GLU A 437 -9.91 -0.49 33.83
C GLU A 437 -10.25 -1.21 32.53
N ASP A 438 -11.45 -1.01 32.01
CA ASP A 438 -11.83 -1.44 30.66
C ASP A 438 -11.74 -0.29 29.64
N THR A 439 -11.95 -0.60 28.37
CA THR A 439 -11.83 0.39 27.29
C THR A 439 -12.81 1.55 27.47
N ILE A 440 -14.00 1.29 28.01
CA ILE A 440 -15.01 2.31 28.24
C ILE A 440 -14.65 3.18 29.44
N HIS A 441 -14.19 2.56 30.52
CA HIS A 441 -13.76 3.26 31.70
C HIS A 441 -12.63 4.25 31.38
N VAL A 442 -11.57 3.80 30.70
CA VAL A 442 -10.42 4.66 30.39
C VAL A 442 -10.76 5.81 29.45
N LEU A 443 -11.70 5.60 28.53
CA LEU A 443 -12.04 6.62 27.52
C LEU A 443 -13.22 7.51 27.92
N ARG A 444 -14.02 7.13 28.92
CA ARG A 444 -15.30 7.80 29.21
C ARG A 444 -15.64 7.87 30.69
N ASP A 445 -15.61 6.74 31.42
CA ASP A 445 -16.20 6.69 32.77
C ASP A 445 -15.25 7.15 33.88
N CYS A 446 -13.94 7.00 33.68
CA CYS A 446 -12.91 7.45 34.59
C CYS A 446 -13.03 8.96 34.81
N TRP A 447 -12.88 9.40 36.06
CA TRP A 447 -12.96 10.83 36.42
C TRP A 447 -11.98 11.67 35.58
N MET A 448 -10.76 11.17 35.33
CA MET A 448 -9.76 11.85 34.52
C MET A 448 -10.19 12.01 33.06
N ALA A 449 -10.84 10.98 32.49
CA ALA A 449 -11.40 11.04 31.14
C ALA A 449 -12.55 12.06 31.07
N LYS A 450 -13.46 12.04 32.05
CA LYS A 450 -14.57 12.99 32.16
C LYS A 450 -14.10 14.44 32.21
N GLU A 451 -13.09 14.73 33.04
CA GLU A 451 -12.50 16.08 33.11
C GLU A 451 -11.86 16.49 31.78
N THR A 452 -11.18 15.56 31.10
CA THR A 452 -10.62 15.83 29.77
C THR A 452 -11.71 16.18 28.75
N TRP A 453 -12.81 15.42 28.72
CA TRP A 453 -13.92 15.70 27.82
C TRP A 453 -14.60 17.05 28.11
N LYS A 454 -14.76 17.43 29.37
CA LYS A 454 -15.29 18.76 29.75
C LYS A 454 -14.41 19.91 29.25
N LEU A 455 -13.10 19.70 29.11
CA LEU A 455 -12.15 20.70 28.60
C LEU A 455 -12.14 20.78 27.07
N VAL A 456 -12.49 19.69 26.39
CA VAL A 456 -12.41 19.58 24.92
C VAL A 456 -13.76 19.84 24.25
N VAL A 457 -14.87 19.46 24.87
CA VAL A 457 -16.21 19.59 24.29
C VAL A 457 -16.87 20.89 24.75
N PRO A 458 -17.41 21.72 23.82
CA PRO A 458 -18.10 22.96 24.15
C PRO A 458 -19.23 22.77 25.17
N LEU A 459 -19.39 23.73 26.08
CA LEU A 459 -20.37 23.68 27.19
C LEU A 459 -21.81 23.37 26.73
N GLU A 460 -22.17 23.83 25.52
CA GLU A 460 -23.48 23.62 24.90
C GLU A 460 -23.74 22.14 24.51
N GLU A 461 -22.67 21.38 24.26
CA GLU A 461 -22.73 19.97 23.86
C GLU A 461 -22.47 19.00 25.02
N GLN A 462 -21.97 19.49 26.16
CA GLN A 462 -21.75 18.68 27.36
C GLN A 462 -23.02 17.98 27.92
N PRO A 463 -24.25 18.50 27.76
CA PRO A 463 -25.47 17.76 28.12
C PRO A 463 -25.71 16.51 27.27
N ARG A 464 -25.22 16.48 26.02
CA ARG A 464 -25.30 15.30 25.13
C ARG A 464 -24.40 14.17 25.59
N ILE A 465 -23.20 14.52 26.08
CA ILE A 465 -22.29 13.56 26.74
C ILE A 465 -23.02 12.84 27.86
N LYS A 466 -23.92 13.50 28.60
CA LYS A 466 -24.66 12.90 29.72
C LYS A 466 -25.91 12.08 29.33
N ARG A 467 -26.50 12.27 28.15
CA ARG A 467 -27.85 11.75 27.80
C ARG A 467 -27.87 10.56 26.83
N GLU A 468 -26.86 10.35 25.99
CA GLU A 468 -26.79 9.18 25.07
C GLU A 468 -25.65 8.22 25.46
N PHE A 469 -25.85 7.43 26.52
CA PHE A 469 -24.85 6.47 27.00
C PHE A 469 -25.17 5.00 26.63
N GLY A 470 -25.50 4.75 25.36
CA GLY A 470 -25.49 3.40 24.81
C GLY A 470 -24.20 3.15 24.03
N LYS A 471 -23.42 2.10 24.37
CA LYS A 471 -22.21 1.58 23.68
C LYS A 471 -21.10 2.60 23.30
N ILE A 472 -19.84 2.27 23.64
CA ILE A 472 -18.66 3.11 23.34
C ILE A 472 -18.50 3.51 21.86
N GLU A 473 -18.98 2.65 20.97
CA GLU A 473 -19.02 2.90 19.53
C GLU A 473 -19.81 4.18 19.26
N ILE A 474 -21.04 4.31 19.77
CA ILE A 474 -21.90 5.47 19.52
C ILE A 474 -21.27 6.75 20.11
N PHE A 475 -20.75 6.69 21.34
CA PHE A 475 -20.15 7.85 22.01
C PHE A 475 -18.90 8.40 21.30
N ILE A 476 -17.92 7.54 20.98
CA ILE A 476 -16.69 7.97 20.30
C ILE A 476 -17.00 8.36 18.85
N PHE A 477 -17.90 7.64 18.18
CA PHE A 477 -18.16 7.84 16.75
C PHE A 477 -19.10 8.99 16.41
N GLN A 478 -19.94 9.46 17.36
CA GLN A 478 -20.76 10.67 17.21
C GLN A 478 -19.99 11.97 17.46
N ASN A 479 -18.88 11.94 18.23
CA ASN A 479 -18.13 13.13 18.64
C ASN A 479 -16.79 13.32 17.89
N ILE A 480 -16.52 12.47 16.89
CA ILE A 480 -15.39 12.65 15.97
C ILE A 480 -15.93 13.38 14.73
N ASP A 481 -16.13 14.69 14.84
CA ASP A 481 -16.41 15.50 13.66
C ASP A 481 -15.13 15.76 12.88
N GLY A 482 -15.17 15.38 11.60
CA GLY A 482 -14.01 15.28 10.71
C GLY A 482 -13.49 16.61 10.15
N SER A 483 -13.62 17.73 10.87
CA SER A 483 -13.02 18.99 10.43
C SER A 483 -11.54 19.07 10.88
N PRO A 484 -10.57 19.24 9.96
CA PRO A 484 -9.16 19.40 10.33
C PRO A 484 -8.87 20.62 11.21
N LEU A 485 -9.80 21.58 11.30
CA LEU A 485 -9.62 22.86 11.98
C LEU A 485 -9.71 22.78 13.52
N GLU A 486 -10.42 21.81 14.08
CA GLU A 486 -10.59 21.75 15.55
C GLU A 486 -9.55 20.90 16.27
N SER A 487 -8.99 19.89 15.58
CA SER A 487 -7.92 19.04 16.12
C SER A 487 -6.60 19.80 16.38
N LEU A 488 -6.44 21.00 15.82
CA LEU A 488 -5.28 21.88 16.02
C LEU A 488 -5.39 22.72 17.30
N LYS A 489 -6.59 22.90 17.89
CA LYS A 489 -6.78 23.70 19.10
C LYS A 489 -6.33 22.99 20.38
N HIS A 490 -6.37 21.66 20.43
CA HIS A 490 -6.11 20.91 21.66
C HIS A 490 -4.71 20.30 21.78
N HIS A 491 -3.90 20.35 20.72
CA HIS A 491 -2.53 19.82 20.79
C HIS A 491 -1.59 20.70 21.63
N SER A 492 -1.95 21.96 21.92
CA SER A 492 -1.24 22.87 22.83
C SER A 492 -1.69 22.77 24.31
N ALA A 493 -2.84 22.14 24.59
CA ALA A 493 -3.40 22.04 25.95
C ALA A 493 -2.87 20.82 26.74
N GLY A 494 -2.31 19.81 26.07
CA GLY A 494 -1.86 18.56 26.68
C GLY A 494 -0.53 18.61 27.46
N HIS A 495 0.10 19.78 27.61
CA HIS A 495 1.38 19.93 28.31
C HIS A 495 1.30 20.70 29.65
N LYS A 496 0.11 21.02 30.14
CA LYS A 496 -0.08 21.72 31.43
C LYS A 496 -0.78 20.85 32.48
N THR A 497 -0.05 19.89 33.05
CA THR A 497 -0.31 19.43 34.41
C THR A 497 1.01 18.97 35.03
N LEU A 498 1.74 19.92 35.61
CA LEU A 498 2.69 19.75 36.72
C LEU A 498 3.26 21.11 37.13
N SER A 499 2.45 21.96 37.74
CA SER A 499 2.93 22.88 38.77
C SER A 499 1.80 23.28 39.71
N HIS A 500 2.13 23.18 40.98
CA HIS A 500 1.28 23.29 42.16
C HIS A 500 0.93 24.74 42.47
N TYR A 501 -0.16 24.93 43.24
CA TYR A 501 -0.23 25.88 44.36
C TYR A 501 0.29 27.32 44.12
N HIS A 502 -0.60 28.28 43.90
CA HIS A 502 -0.64 29.53 44.67
C HIS A 502 -2.00 30.20 44.51
N LYS A 503 -2.59 30.52 45.67
CA LYS A 503 -3.86 31.22 45.89
C LYS A 503 -3.61 32.74 45.85
N THR A 504 -4.67 33.50 45.54
CA THR A 504 -4.85 34.98 45.67
C THR A 504 -4.06 35.83 44.67
N LYS A 505 -4.54 36.93 44.07
CA LYS A 505 -5.67 37.85 44.30
C LYS A 505 -6.14 38.39 42.92
N GLY A 506 -7.38 38.88 42.86
CA GLY A 506 -8.08 39.24 41.62
C GLY A 506 -7.48 40.35 40.76
N LEU A 507 -7.85 40.33 39.48
CA LEU A 507 -8.16 41.53 38.70
C LEU A 507 -9.13 41.15 37.58
N GLU A 508 -10.05 42.06 37.32
CA GLU A 508 -11.25 41.91 36.50
C GLU A 508 -11.00 41.70 35.01
N SER A 509 -12.03 41.15 34.39
CA SER A 509 -12.24 40.93 32.96
C SER A 509 -11.87 42.11 32.05
N ARG A 510 -11.12 41.83 30.97
CA ARG A 510 -11.27 42.51 29.68
C ARG A 510 -11.16 41.49 28.55
N GLY A 511 -12.24 41.37 27.77
CA GLY A 511 -12.31 40.49 26.61
C GLY A 511 -11.31 40.87 25.53
N THR A 512 -10.73 39.87 24.85
CA THR A 512 -9.87 40.09 23.70
C THR A 512 -10.63 39.74 22.42
N ASN A 513 -10.93 40.81 21.68
CA ASN A 513 -11.47 40.80 20.33
C ASN A 513 -10.66 39.91 19.39
N ASN A 514 -11.34 39.08 18.59
CA ASN A 514 -10.77 38.47 17.39
C ASN A 514 -10.45 39.60 16.40
N ILE A 515 -9.20 40.05 16.37
CA ILE A 515 -8.72 41.01 15.37
C ILE A 515 -8.44 40.25 14.08
N CYS A 516 -9.38 40.26 13.15
CA CYS A 516 -9.12 39.92 11.75
C CYS A 516 -8.42 41.12 11.09
N SER A 517 -7.11 41.27 11.30
CA SER A 517 -6.32 42.32 10.66
C SER A 517 -5.97 41.91 9.23
N ASP A 518 -6.42 42.70 8.25
CA ASP A 518 -6.04 42.53 6.84
C ASP A 518 -4.66 43.15 6.51
N LYS A 519 -3.91 43.57 7.54
CA LYS A 519 -2.56 44.15 7.44
C LYS A 519 -1.47 43.07 7.54
N TRP A 520 -0.33 43.34 6.89
CA TRP A 520 0.85 42.49 7.00
C TRP A 520 1.46 42.57 8.40
N VAL A 521 1.88 41.42 8.92
CA VAL A 521 2.68 41.32 10.14
C VAL A 521 4.05 40.72 9.84
N HIS A 522 5.05 41.14 10.60
CA HIS A 522 6.43 40.71 10.44
C HIS A 522 6.76 39.64 11.48
N LEU A 523 7.14 38.44 11.04
CA LEU A 523 7.60 37.35 11.89
C LEU A 523 9.11 37.21 11.74
N SER A 524 9.88 37.54 12.78
CA SER A 524 11.31 37.28 12.84
C SER A 524 11.57 36.05 13.72
N SER A 525 12.33 35.07 13.23
CA SER A 525 12.60 33.82 13.94
C SER A 525 14.07 33.46 13.94
N ASP A 526 14.51 32.70 14.94
CA ASP A 526 15.87 32.18 15.07
C ASP A 526 15.89 30.82 15.81
N GLY A 527 16.96 30.05 15.59
CA GLY A 527 17.25 28.78 16.25
C GLY A 527 18.60 28.79 16.97
N ALA A 528 18.60 28.44 18.26
CA ALA A 528 19.81 28.37 19.08
C ALA A 528 20.17 26.91 19.41
N VAL A 529 21.44 26.52 19.22
CA VAL A 529 21.96 25.20 19.62
C VAL A 529 23.18 25.36 20.53
N ALA A 530 23.13 24.77 21.72
CA ALA A 530 24.20 24.77 22.70
C ALA A 530 25.37 23.88 22.25
N ARG A 531 26.58 24.46 22.18
CA ARG A 531 27.79 23.78 21.66
C ARG A 531 28.25 22.56 22.47
N ILE A 532 27.90 22.47 23.75
CA ILE A 532 28.45 21.47 24.68
C ILE A 532 27.53 20.25 24.85
N PHE A 533 26.23 20.48 25.05
CA PHE A 533 25.25 19.42 25.32
C PHE A 533 24.40 19.03 24.10
N GLY A 534 24.45 19.82 23.02
CA GLY A 534 23.65 19.57 21.81
C GLY A 534 22.16 19.86 21.98
N ASP A 535 21.78 20.56 23.05
CA ASP A 535 20.42 21.04 23.30
C ASP A 535 20.11 22.22 22.38
N ALA A 536 18.89 22.27 21.89
CA ALA A 536 18.40 23.21 20.91
C ALA A 536 17.11 23.87 21.39
N ALA A 537 16.92 25.11 20.98
CA ALA A 537 15.71 25.87 21.20
C ALA A 537 15.43 26.76 19.98
N ALA A 538 14.19 27.18 19.86
CA ALA A 538 13.74 28.12 18.86
C ALA A 538 13.06 29.32 19.52
N GLY A 539 13.12 30.47 18.86
CA GLY A 539 12.47 31.68 19.33
C GLY A 539 12.07 32.59 18.19
N GLY A 540 11.19 33.53 18.47
CA GLY A 540 10.80 34.51 17.48
C GLY A 540 9.89 35.60 18.02
N VAL A 541 9.79 36.67 17.26
CA VAL A 541 9.01 37.86 17.58
C VAL A 541 8.13 38.22 16.39
N VAL A 542 6.91 38.67 16.70
CA VAL A 542 5.96 39.19 15.74
C VAL A 542 5.78 40.68 15.98
N ARG A 543 5.89 41.45 14.90
CA ARG A 543 5.73 42.90 14.90
C ARG A 543 4.62 43.34 13.94
N ASP A 544 3.98 44.46 14.24
CA ASP A 544 3.11 45.14 13.29
C ASP A 544 3.93 45.88 12.21
N GLN A 545 3.23 46.52 11.27
CA GLN A 545 3.83 47.32 10.19
C GLN A 545 4.64 48.53 10.70
N ASP A 546 4.38 48.99 11.91
CA ASP A 546 5.02 50.15 12.55
C ASP A 546 6.17 49.70 13.48
N GLY A 547 6.51 48.40 13.45
CA GLY A 547 7.58 47.79 14.24
C GLY A 547 7.22 47.59 15.71
N ASN A 548 5.96 47.72 16.12
CA ASN A 548 5.53 47.50 17.50
C ASN A 548 5.34 46.01 17.80
N TRP A 549 5.53 45.65 19.07
CA TRP A 549 5.42 44.28 19.54
C TRP A 549 3.96 43.81 19.47
N ILE A 550 3.73 42.69 18.77
CA ILE A 550 2.45 41.96 18.83
C ILE A 550 2.57 40.80 19.81
N LEU A 551 3.59 39.96 19.62
CA LEU A 551 3.90 38.85 20.52
C LEU A 551 5.34 38.36 20.31
N GLY A 552 5.84 37.56 21.24
CA GLY A 552 7.07 36.78 21.08
C GLY A 552 6.89 35.36 21.58
N TYR A 553 7.79 34.46 21.24
CA TYR A 553 7.74 33.09 21.69
C TYR A 553 9.12 32.47 21.85
N THR A 554 9.18 31.42 22.66
CA THR A 554 10.36 30.57 22.87
C THR A 554 9.94 29.11 23.03
N HIS A 555 10.74 28.18 22.56
CA HIS A 555 10.45 26.75 22.59
C HIS A 555 11.73 25.93 22.75
N TYR A 556 11.83 25.17 23.85
CA TYR A 556 12.89 24.18 24.01
C TYR A 556 12.61 22.93 23.16
N LEU A 557 13.56 22.51 22.32
CA LEU A 557 13.38 21.45 21.32
C LEU A 557 14.09 20.14 21.69
N GLY A 558 14.87 20.11 22.77
CA GLY A 558 15.77 18.99 23.06
C GLY A 558 16.92 18.97 22.05
N SER A 559 17.35 17.80 21.55
CA SER A 559 18.48 17.73 20.61
C SER A 559 18.02 17.69 19.15
N CYS A 560 18.40 18.71 18.36
CA CYS A 560 18.19 18.76 16.91
C CYS A 560 19.33 19.52 16.21
N SER A 561 19.38 19.44 14.88
CA SER A 561 20.38 20.19 14.10
C SER A 561 20.11 21.70 14.08
N PRO A 562 21.12 22.56 13.87
CA PRO A 562 20.91 24.01 13.76
C PRO A 562 19.85 24.39 12.74
N LEU A 563 19.86 23.77 11.55
CA LEU A 563 18.84 23.98 10.53
C LEU A 563 17.43 23.56 10.99
N GLU A 564 17.30 22.48 11.78
CA GLU A 564 16.01 22.07 12.33
C GLU A 564 15.51 23.05 13.40
N ALA A 565 16.39 23.57 14.26
CA ALA A 565 16.04 24.57 15.26
C ALA A 565 15.47 25.84 14.60
N GLU A 566 16.13 26.30 13.54
CA GLU A 566 15.73 27.45 12.73
C GLU A 566 14.36 27.24 12.06
N LEU A 567 14.15 26.07 11.46
CA LEU A 567 12.87 25.71 10.84
C LEU A 567 11.75 25.55 11.88
N TRP A 568 12.05 25.08 13.09
CA TRP A 568 11.09 25.03 14.19
C TRP A 568 10.68 26.44 14.63
N GLY A 569 11.63 27.38 14.69
CA GLY A 569 11.37 28.80 14.90
C GLY A 569 10.34 29.33 13.92
N VAL A 570 10.54 29.11 12.62
CA VAL A 570 9.58 29.52 11.59
C VAL A 570 8.22 28.84 11.78
N LEU A 571 8.19 27.52 11.98
CA LEU A 571 6.94 26.76 12.09
C LEU A 571 6.09 27.22 13.27
N ASP A 572 6.70 27.40 14.45
CA ASP A 572 5.97 27.81 15.66
C ASP A 572 5.35 29.20 15.48
N GLY A 573 6.12 30.15 14.93
CA GLY A 573 5.62 31.49 14.62
C GLY A 573 4.46 31.48 13.62
N VAL A 574 4.57 30.71 12.54
CA VAL A 574 3.51 30.53 11.53
C VAL A 574 2.24 29.97 12.17
N LEU A 575 2.36 28.93 12.99
CA LEU A 575 1.20 28.31 13.65
C LEU A 575 0.55 29.24 14.67
N ILE A 576 1.33 29.99 15.45
CA ILE A 576 0.82 30.99 16.40
C ILE A 576 0.03 32.07 15.66
N LEU A 577 0.56 32.60 14.57
CA LEU A 577 -0.06 33.66 13.78
C LEU A 577 -1.38 33.21 13.14
N LEU A 578 -1.40 32.03 12.52
CA LEU A 578 -2.62 31.47 11.95
C LEU A 578 -3.69 31.24 13.02
N ASN A 579 -3.30 30.76 14.20
CA ASN A 579 -4.22 30.57 15.32
C ASN A 579 -4.78 31.89 15.87
N LYS A 580 -4.03 32.98 15.75
CA LYS A 580 -4.50 34.34 16.07
C LYS A 580 -5.26 35.04 14.93
N GLY A 581 -5.47 34.35 13.80
CA GLY A 581 -6.25 34.85 12.68
C GLY A 581 -5.47 35.71 11.67
N TYR A 582 -4.14 35.82 11.80
CA TYR A 582 -3.32 36.53 10.83
C TYR A 582 -3.11 35.70 9.57
N LYS A 583 -3.46 36.28 8.41
CA LYS A 583 -3.35 35.61 7.10
C LYS A 583 -2.33 36.23 6.17
N LYS A 584 -1.72 37.38 6.51
CA LYS A 584 -0.68 38.05 5.71
C LYS A 584 0.59 38.21 6.53
N VAL A 585 1.61 37.39 6.28
CA VAL A 585 2.80 37.30 7.14
C VAL A 585 4.10 37.41 6.33
N LYS A 586 4.98 38.32 6.75
CA LYS A 586 6.34 38.46 6.23
C LYS A 586 7.31 37.73 7.16
N ILE A 587 7.84 36.60 6.72
CA ILE A 587 8.81 35.79 7.45
C ILE A 587 10.21 36.36 7.24
N GLN A 588 10.92 36.63 8.33
CA GLN A 588 12.25 37.20 8.38
C GLN A 588 13.18 36.25 9.15
N THR A 589 14.30 35.90 8.54
CA THR A 589 15.34 35.07 9.16
C THR A 589 16.71 35.51 8.64
N ASP A 590 17.74 35.38 9.47
CA ASP A 590 19.14 35.58 9.12
C ASP A 590 19.78 34.32 8.52
N ASN A 591 19.03 33.23 8.40
CA ASN A 591 19.50 31.97 7.86
C ASN A 591 19.18 31.82 6.36
N LEU A 592 20.18 32.07 5.52
CA LEU A 592 20.07 31.92 4.05
C LEU A 592 19.69 30.50 3.60
N GLU A 593 20.05 29.47 4.36
CA GLU A 593 19.71 28.08 4.04
C GLU A 593 18.20 27.84 4.21
N VAL A 594 17.59 28.37 5.27
CA VAL A 594 16.13 28.33 5.49
C VAL A 594 15.39 29.07 4.38
N ILE A 595 15.87 30.25 3.97
CA ILE A 595 15.24 31.04 2.91
C ILE A 595 15.24 30.29 1.58
N ARG A 596 16.41 29.76 1.17
CA ARG A 596 16.52 28.96 -0.04
C ARG A 596 15.63 27.72 0.05
N ALA A 597 15.66 27.04 1.19
CA ALA A 597 14.86 25.84 1.42
C ALA A 597 13.36 26.11 1.29
N LEU A 598 12.84 27.23 1.81
CA LEU A 598 11.43 27.60 1.75
C LEU A 598 11.02 28.16 0.37
N ALA A 599 11.91 28.86 -0.34
CA ALA A 599 11.64 29.45 -1.65
C ALA A 599 11.55 28.43 -2.81
N THR A 600 12.20 27.26 -2.69
CA THR A 600 12.20 26.24 -3.75
C THR A 600 10.79 25.66 -3.99
N LYS A 601 10.30 25.67 -5.23
CA LYS A 601 8.95 25.19 -5.61
C LYS A 601 8.78 23.66 -5.61
N ASP A 602 9.88 22.90 -5.67
CA ASP A 602 9.81 21.44 -5.72
C ASP A 602 9.40 20.81 -4.38
N MET A 603 8.19 20.25 -4.33
CA MET A 603 7.68 19.49 -3.18
C MET A 603 8.21 18.04 -3.10
N ILE A 604 8.79 17.53 -4.19
CA ILE A 604 9.18 16.11 -4.33
C ILE A 604 10.57 15.85 -3.72
N ASP A 605 11.44 16.87 -3.65
CA ASP A 605 12.84 16.72 -3.22
C ASP A 605 13.30 17.68 -2.10
N SER A 606 12.38 18.45 -1.50
CA SER A 606 12.77 19.44 -0.49
C SER A 606 12.90 18.82 0.92
N GLY A 607 14.08 18.27 1.20
CA GLY A 607 14.65 18.17 2.56
C GLY A 607 13.82 17.46 3.64
N THR A 608 13.97 17.92 4.89
CA THR A 608 13.41 17.31 6.11
C THR A 608 11.87 17.30 6.14
N THR A 609 11.28 16.43 6.97
CA THR A 609 9.81 16.37 7.13
C THR A 609 9.21 17.68 7.65
N LEU A 610 9.99 18.44 8.42
CA LEU A 610 9.65 19.75 8.96
C LEU A 610 9.49 20.80 7.86
N LEU A 611 10.45 20.87 6.93
CA LEU A 611 10.40 21.78 5.78
C LEU A 611 9.16 21.53 4.90
N ARG A 612 8.87 20.25 4.61
CA ARG A 612 7.66 19.88 3.85
C ARG A 612 6.36 20.28 4.56
N ARG A 613 6.34 20.26 5.89
CA ARG A 613 5.19 20.69 6.69
C ARG A 613 4.98 22.20 6.60
N ILE A 614 6.05 22.99 6.78
CA ILE A 614 6.00 24.46 6.67
C ILE A 614 5.51 24.86 5.27
N LYS A 615 6.11 24.29 4.21
CA LYS A 615 5.69 24.57 2.83
C LYS A 615 4.21 24.27 2.61
N ARG A 616 3.72 23.10 3.03
CA ARG A 616 2.30 22.75 2.87
C ARG A 616 1.37 23.77 3.51
N ILE A 617 1.69 24.22 4.72
CA ILE A 617 0.91 25.25 5.42
C ILE A 617 0.94 26.57 4.63
N MET A 618 2.13 26.99 4.19
CA MET A 618 2.28 28.23 3.42
C MET A 618 1.55 28.19 2.07
N TYR A 619 1.47 27.03 1.41
CA TYR A 619 0.72 26.88 0.16
C TYR A 619 -0.79 26.78 0.36
N SER A 620 -1.27 26.29 1.52
CA SER A 620 -2.70 26.08 1.75
C SER A 620 -3.41 27.27 2.38
N GLU A 621 -2.71 28.07 3.19
CA GLU A 621 -3.31 29.12 4.03
C GLU A 621 -2.55 30.42 3.87
N GLY A 622 -3.21 31.56 3.71
CA GLY A 622 -2.60 32.90 3.81
C GLY A 622 -1.75 33.38 2.62
N GLN A 623 -1.19 34.58 2.76
CA GLN A 623 -0.23 35.21 1.86
C GLN A 623 1.09 35.39 2.61
N TRP A 624 2.19 34.96 2.00
CA TRP A 624 3.51 34.92 2.64
C TRP A 624 4.56 35.61 1.79
N GLU A 625 5.41 36.39 2.45
CA GLU A 625 6.68 36.87 1.89
C GLU A 625 7.81 36.34 2.77
N ILE A 626 8.92 35.91 2.16
CA ILE A 626 10.11 35.46 2.90
C ILE A 626 11.24 36.43 2.56
N LYS A 627 11.87 37.02 3.58
CA LYS A 627 12.95 37.99 3.42
C LYS A 627 14.14 37.65 4.31
N HIS A 628 15.34 37.85 3.80
CA HIS A 628 16.57 37.78 4.59
C HIS A 628 16.74 39.06 5.42
N VAL A 629 17.15 38.92 6.67
CA VAL A 629 17.52 40.04 7.55
C VAL A 629 18.93 39.79 8.10
N PRO A 630 19.83 40.79 8.16
CA PRO A 630 21.12 40.62 8.82
C PRO A 630 20.97 40.20 10.28
N ARG A 631 21.96 39.49 10.84
CA ARG A 631 21.95 39.06 12.25
C ARG A 631 21.73 40.20 13.24
N GLU A 632 22.30 41.36 12.92
CA GLU A 632 22.19 42.59 13.72
C GLU A 632 20.76 43.15 13.79
N GLY A 633 19.87 42.75 12.86
CA GLY A 633 18.45 43.09 12.86
C GLY A 633 17.52 41.94 13.28
N ASN A 634 18.07 40.84 13.80
CA ASN A 634 17.31 39.69 14.30
C ASN A 634 17.65 39.34 15.77
N LEU A 635 18.20 40.30 16.53
CA LEU A 635 18.73 40.08 17.87
C LEU A 635 17.64 39.68 18.87
N THR A 636 16.41 40.18 18.69
CA THR A 636 15.27 39.83 19.55
C THR A 636 14.92 38.34 19.44
N ALA A 637 14.91 37.80 18.22
CA ALA A 637 14.59 36.38 18.01
C ALA A 637 15.70 35.47 18.56
N ASP A 638 16.98 35.85 18.37
CA ASP A 638 18.14 35.15 18.93
C ASP A 638 18.11 35.10 20.46
N GLN A 639 17.82 36.22 21.12
CA GLN A 639 17.70 36.25 22.57
C GLN A 639 16.52 35.40 23.06
N LEU A 640 15.37 35.43 22.37
CA LEU A 640 14.23 34.57 22.69
C LEU A 640 14.54 33.08 22.50
N ALA A 641 15.32 32.70 21.49
CA ALA A 641 15.78 31.33 21.29
C ALA A 641 16.74 30.89 22.41
N LYS A 642 17.69 31.76 22.81
CA LYS A 642 18.63 31.51 23.92
C LYS A 642 17.93 31.40 25.28
N ILE A 643 16.88 32.19 25.51
CA ILE A 643 16.02 32.05 26.70
C ILE A 643 15.38 30.65 26.74
N GLY A 644 15.03 30.09 25.58
CA GLY A 644 14.48 28.73 25.49
C GLY A 644 15.46 27.65 25.98
N LEU A 645 16.76 27.83 25.71
CA LEU A 645 17.81 26.93 26.20
C LEU A 645 17.96 26.99 27.72
N SER A 646 17.81 28.16 28.34
CA SER A 646 17.97 28.32 29.78
C SER A 646 16.74 27.87 30.57
N TRP A 647 15.54 28.13 30.05
CA TRP A 647 14.29 27.79 30.75
C TRP A 647 13.86 26.34 30.54
N GLN A 648 14.28 25.70 29.45
CA GLN A 648 13.94 24.31 29.08
C GLN A 648 12.43 24.02 29.09
N THR A 649 11.62 25.05 28.83
CA THR A 649 10.16 24.94 28.80
C THR A 649 9.63 24.67 27.41
N SER A 650 8.51 23.94 27.32
CA SER A 650 7.71 23.82 26.09
C SER A 650 7.29 25.20 25.54
N LEU A 651 6.86 25.27 24.27
CA LEU A 651 6.45 26.50 23.59
C LEU A 651 5.70 27.49 24.51
N ARG A 652 6.30 28.66 24.74
CA ARG A 652 5.77 29.74 25.56
C ARG A 652 5.63 30.99 24.69
N VAL A 653 4.48 31.66 24.80
CA VAL A 653 4.16 32.89 24.08
C VAL A 653 4.07 34.06 25.07
N PHE A 654 4.59 35.21 24.67
CA PHE A 654 4.62 36.45 25.43
C PHE A 654 3.83 37.53 24.70
N GLU A 655 2.73 37.99 25.29
CA GLU A 655 1.95 39.11 24.73
C GLU A 655 2.63 40.48 24.97
N VAL A 656 3.59 40.53 25.90
CA VAL A 656 4.40 41.71 26.24
C VAL A 656 5.87 41.30 26.20
N PRO A 657 6.81 42.13 25.71
CA PRO A 657 8.22 41.77 25.64
C PRO A 657 8.79 41.49 27.04
N PRO A 658 9.45 40.34 27.25
CA PRO A 658 10.22 40.11 28.48
C PRO A 658 11.31 41.17 28.68
N ASP A 659 11.56 41.60 29.92
CA ASP A 659 12.55 42.64 30.23
C ASP A 659 13.92 42.39 29.60
N VAL A 660 14.30 41.12 29.54
CA VAL A 660 15.58 40.63 29.01
C VAL A 660 15.78 40.93 27.52
N VAL A 661 14.69 41.14 26.75
CA VAL A 661 14.73 41.34 25.30
C VAL A 661 14.33 42.74 24.86
N ILE A 662 13.94 43.63 25.78
CA ILE A 662 13.49 44.99 25.46
C ILE A 662 14.58 45.78 24.74
N THR A 663 15.82 45.69 25.19
CA THR A 663 16.96 46.40 24.56
C THR A 663 17.20 45.92 23.14
N ALA A 664 17.20 44.60 22.90
CA ALA A 664 17.34 44.04 21.55
C ALA A 664 16.13 44.37 20.65
N PHE A 665 14.93 44.42 21.24
CA PHE A 665 13.71 44.80 20.53
C PHE A 665 13.76 46.24 20.01
N LEU A 666 14.25 47.19 20.82
CA LEU A 666 14.44 48.57 20.39
C LEU A 666 15.52 48.70 19.30
N GLN A 667 16.63 47.96 19.42
CA GLN A 667 17.71 47.94 18.42
C GLN A 667 17.25 47.36 17.07
N ASP A 668 16.50 46.26 17.08
CA ASP A 668 15.92 45.67 15.88
C ASP A 668 14.87 46.61 15.24
N LYS A 669 14.16 47.42 16.06
CA LYS A 669 13.17 48.38 15.56
C LYS A 669 13.86 49.53 14.80
N GLU A 670 14.98 50.04 15.28
CA GLU A 670 15.77 51.08 14.59
C GLU A 670 16.36 50.58 13.25
N HIS A 671 16.79 49.31 13.19
CA HIS A 671 17.32 48.68 11.97
C HIS A 671 16.26 48.38 10.89
N ASN A 672 14.96 48.33 11.23
CA ASN A 672 13.89 48.07 10.28
C ASN A 672 13.22 49.34 9.73
N VAL A 673 13.54 50.52 10.28
CA VAL A 673 13.04 51.84 9.84
C VAL A 673 14.02 52.56 8.91
N SER A 674 15.26 52.05 8.81
CA SER A 674 16.29 52.46 7.83
C SER A 674 16.29 51.53 6.61
#